data_AF-A0A672M222-F1
#
_entry.id   AF-A0A672M222-F1
#
_cell.length_a   1.000
_cell.length_b   1.000
_cell.length_c   1.000
_cell.angle_alpha   90.00
_cell.angle_beta   90.00
_cell.angle_gamma   90.00
#
_symmetry.space_group_name_H-M   'P 1'
#
loop_
_entity.id
_entity.type
_entity.pdbx_description
1 polymer ?
#
loop_
_entity_poly.entity_id
_entity_poly.type
_entity_poly.pdbx_seq_one_letter_code
_entity_poly.pdbx_strand_id
1 'polypeptide(L)'
;MQRMRYSTKGEALSSFIPLKVVHAIDLKMLIWQLCVGRCRRESEDKDSRLRELERRLQKQQREHEELVERNEELEALLGEAQNTVKEEQERHECVIEGLQRKIKSIEEELSKRNSKKPEKKNEDQVRGTKSELSESVQERLKFLEGRLAEEKGWRKQLEVDLSVAKAALKTEKEVMQRDHEELKKLRVEVQRLEVECRQGKTLNKNLTQIKGEKGILEEKVAQLERSQTRLQDNLTLQTENSRAEEDLRDSRGQVAELNSMVDKLRTELTRLEKEHNALRDELMEKRGHVMQLQKELSEKAHERLETDGERERLSLELLHVKQQLQYAREQIPKASQEHTANHKPAAEDDGLCQLVCVKSEMSKLHSTLEEERQLALQAQISEAQARAKAQDSLLQQKGEENKQLRQDLQRTQHLFTSAERELRYEREKNLDLKRHSALLDQEKIKLCAELKQVQAKVAQLEGSAAGHVAELERLQQRVRDLELEVARSAQNRQTNSSLTEELNSERARVIAADKKVVELQQQLKNTLHQLRLEEARAGETSKLERDTRDLSDNLSALRARLQEDQLQRKLLQQKDEELQQQVRSLRAKEATLTRSNSEMSHHTQELEMRLQVLESELNTAREEQRSSQKSCHRLEEQLLSSQHESERLQEELKLVIQQLDTNIRRYNEKQSQHKTKLRRAKQIFMKTVTQHEHRIQQLENDLSLATSLSEKEKDWIRTVTEENDQLLLERRELLQRISEAEEMGNNGLRTATTIQQRVKFLEMENKQLQEKTLTLANQIGILDRALRNLQSLCTVEEVKKMFPSGSHPDGQLLTSTPSPQPGLCDSWGILDAVRKVKVGESGVKSLEISSSVPVSQSTEIGYLNVTSPVAPNSRLEQEEHLSVTSDEA
;
A
#
# COMPACT_ATOMS: atom_id res chain seq x y z
N MET A 1 72.51 -17.70 59.16
CA MET A 1 73.86 -18.22 59.48
C MET A 1 74.83 -17.81 58.37
N GLN A 2 76.12 -18.15 58.52
CA GLN A 2 77.20 -18.26 57.50
C GLN A 2 76.74 -18.39 56.03
N ARG A 3 77.44 -17.91 54.99
CA ARG A 3 78.81 -17.36 54.76
C ARG A 3 78.72 -16.49 53.46
N MET A 4 79.72 -15.83 52.85
CA MET A 4 81.19 -15.71 52.95
C MET A 4 81.62 -14.27 52.49
N ARG A 5 82.86 -14.02 52.05
CA ARG A 5 83.27 -12.84 51.23
C ARG A 5 84.39 -13.18 50.24
N TYR A 6 84.38 -12.56 49.06
CA TYR A 6 85.54 -12.21 48.22
C TYR A 6 85.13 -10.89 47.51
N SER A 7 85.87 -9.78 47.47
CA SER A 7 87.32 -9.50 47.36
C SER A 7 87.88 -9.90 45.98
N THR A 8 88.52 -9.03 45.18
CA THR A 8 89.09 -7.70 45.48
C THR A 8 89.09 -6.78 44.25
N LYS A 9 89.43 -5.50 44.44
CA LYS A 9 89.62 -4.41 43.46
C LYS A 9 90.27 -4.83 42.12
N GLY A 10 89.81 -4.21 41.04
CA GLY A 10 90.52 -4.02 39.77
C GLY A 10 90.33 -2.57 39.31
N GLU A 11 91.38 -1.96 38.75
CA GLU A 11 91.51 -0.49 38.66
C GLU A 11 90.90 0.16 37.41
N ALA A 12 90.81 1.48 37.44
CA ALA A 12 90.08 2.30 36.46
C ALA A 12 90.70 2.30 35.06
N LEU A 13 89.85 2.16 34.04
CA LEU A 13 90.14 2.54 32.66
C LEU A 13 88.86 2.97 31.92
N SER A 14 89.02 3.97 31.03
CA SER A 14 88.12 4.38 29.94
C SER A 14 86.95 5.37 30.18
N SER A 15 86.77 6.23 29.18
CA SER A 15 85.61 7.07 28.82
C SER A 15 85.07 8.12 29.82
N PHE A 16 85.66 9.31 29.76
CA PHE A 16 85.00 10.56 30.16
C PHE A 16 83.94 10.94 29.10
N ILE A 17 82.73 10.36 29.18
CA ILE A 17 81.63 10.70 28.26
C ILE A 17 81.16 12.13 28.56
N PRO A 18 81.17 13.08 27.61
CA PRO A 18 80.71 14.45 27.88
C PRO A 18 79.24 14.48 28.29
N LEU A 19 78.85 15.32 29.25
CA LEU A 19 77.45 15.44 29.70
C LEU A 19 76.45 15.68 28.55
N LYS A 20 76.88 16.38 27.49
CA LYS A 20 76.09 16.60 26.27
C LYS A 20 75.78 15.30 25.52
N VAL A 21 76.69 14.32 25.55
CA VAL A 21 76.48 13.00 24.92
C VAL A 21 75.54 12.14 25.76
N VAL A 22 75.65 12.18 27.10
CA VAL A 22 74.70 11.51 28.00
C VAL A 22 73.29 12.06 27.80
N HIS A 23 73.10 13.38 27.86
CA HIS A 23 71.81 14.03 27.58
C HIS A 23 71.28 13.73 26.17
N ALA A 24 72.15 13.61 25.15
CA ALA A 24 71.75 13.25 23.81
C ALA A 24 71.33 11.76 23.67
N ILE A 25 71.85 10.87 24.52
CA ILE A 25 71.41 9.47 24.61
C ILE A 25 70.07 9.40 25.34
N ASP A 26 69.93 10.05 26.49
CA ASP A 26 68.69 10.08 27.27
C ASP A 26 67.53 10.71 26.48
N LEU A 27 67.78 11.83 25.80
CA LEU A 27 66.77 12.47 24.94
C LEU A 27 66.39 11.58 23.75
N LYS A 28 67.34 10.86 23.14
CA LYS A 28 67.04 9.88 22.09
C LYS A 28 66.24 8.70 22.63
N MET A 29 66.54 8.20 23.83
CA MET A 29 65.79 7.14 24.47
C MET A 29 64.36 7.57 24.82
N LEU A 30 64.17 8.80 25.32
CA LEU A 30 62.85 9.37 25.60
C LEU A 30 62.04 9.57 24.32
N ILE A 31 62.65 10.11 23.25
CA ILE A 31 62.00 10.24 21.94
C ILE A 31 61.62 8.87 21.38
N TRP A 32 62.50 7.87 21.50
CA TRP A 32 62.22 6.49 21.06
C TRP A 32 61.05 5.88 21.85
N GLN A 33 61.04 6.01 23.18
CA GLN A 33 59.93 5.55 24.03
C GLN A 33 58.60 6.25 23.68
N LEU A 34 58.62 7.57 23.43
CA LEU A 34 57.44 8.33 23.02
C LEU A 34 56.94 7.91 21.63
N CYS A 35 57.83 7.66 20.68
CA CYS A 35 57.48 7.14 19.36
C CYS A 35 56.90 5.72 19.45
N VAL A 36 57.55 4.80 20.17
CA VAL A 36 57.05 3.43 20.40
C VAL A 36 55.69 3.46 21.11
N GLY A 37 55.53 4.31 22.13
CA GLY A 37 54.27 4.52 22.85
C GLY A 37 53.18 5.24 22.04
N ARG A 38 53.53 5.92 20.94
CA ARG A 38 52.56 6.46 19.96
C ARG A 38 52.15 5.38 18.96
N CYS A 39 53.12 4.70 18.35
CA CYS A 39 52.86 3.62 17.38
C CYS A 39 52.07 2.46 18.01
N ARG A 40 52.35 2.11 19.27
CA ARG A 40 51.57 1.10 20.02
C ARG A 40 50.11 1.50 20.14
N ARG A 41 49.81 2.71 20.63
CA ARG A 41 48.43 3.20 20.76
C ARG A 41 47.72 3.30 19.42
N GLU A 42 48.43 3.71 18.36
CA GLU A 42 47.87 3.77 17.01
C GLU A 42 47.59 2.36 16.43
N SER A 43 48.32 1.32 16.85
CA SER A 43 47.96 -0.08 16.59
C SER A 43 46.74 -0.48 17.41
N GLU A 44 46.75 -0.27 18.72
CA GLU A 44 45.65 -0.63 19.63
C GLU A 44 44.31 0.03 19.22
N ASP A 45 44.34 1.27 18.71
CA ASP A 45 43.20 1.96 18.09
C ASP A 45 42.74 1.28 16.78
N LYS A 46 43.67 0.88 15.90
CA LYS A 46 43.35 0.17 14.64
C LYS A 46 42.78 -1.21 14.93
N ASP A 47 43.38 -1.97 15.84
CA ASP A 47 42.94 -3.29 16.28
C ASP A 47 41.57 -3.23 16.96
N SER A 48 41.25 -2.11 17.64
CA SER A 48 39.92 -1.86 18.22
C SER A 48 38.88 -1.51 17.15
N ARG A 49 39.24 -0.72 16.13
CA ARG A 49 38.38 -0.43 14.96
C ARG A 49 38.14 -1.67 14.10
N LEU A 50 39.16 -2.48 13.84
CA LEU A 50 39.05 -3.75 13.11
C LEU A 50 38.07 -4.69 13.81
N ARG A 51 38.25 -4.92 15.12
CA ARG A 51 37.31 -5.72 15.93
C ARG A 51 35.90 -5.14 15.97
N GLU A 52 35.69 -3.85 15.74
CA GLU A 52 34.35 -3.27 15.62
C GLU A 52 33.75 -3.48 14.23
N LEU A 53 34.55 -3.33 13.16
CA LEU A 53 34.15 -3.64 11.79
C LEU A 53 33.81 -5.12 11.62
N GLU A 54 34.58 -6.03 12.23
CA GLU A 54 34.28 -7.47 12.30
C GLU A 54 32.91 -7.73 12.96
N ARG A 55 32.64 -7.10 14.11
CA ARG A 55 31.34 -7.22 14.81
C ARG A 55 30.18 -6.63 14.00
N ARG A 56 30.41 -5.55 13.24
CA ARG A 56 29.41 -4.97 12.31
C ARG A 56 29.16 -5.93 11.13
N LEU A 57 30.21 -6.50 10.54
CA LEU A 57 30.11 -7.48 9.45
C LEU A 57 29.38 -8.74 9.91
N GLN A 58 29.73 -9.33 11.06
CA GLN A 58 29.05 -10.48 11.66
C GLN A 58 27.60 -10.19 12.09
N LYS A 59 27.22 -8.92 12.26
CA LYS A 59 25.82 -8.52 12.43
C LYS A 59 25.11 -8.47 11.08
N GLN A 60 25.70 -7.82 10.07
CA GLN A 60 25.13 -7.72 8.73
C GLN A 60 25.03 -9.08 8.03
N GLN A 61 25.95 -10.02 8.28
CA GLN A 61 25.89 -11.40 7.78
C GLN A 61 24.65 -12.12 8.34
N ARG A 62 24.44 -12.07 9.66
CA ARG A 62 23.23 -12.65 10.28
C ARG A 62 21.95 -11.95 9.85
N GLU A 63 21.96 -10.62 9.70
CA GLU A 63 20.81 -9.88 9.14
C GLU A 63 20.53 -10.25 7.67
N HIS A 64 21.54 -10.69 6.91
CA HIS A 64 21.35 -11.24 5.56
C HIS A 64 20.87 -12.71 5.59
N GLU A 65 21.42 -13.55 6.46
CA GLU A 65 20.97 -14.94 6.68
C GLU A 65 19.48 -14.96 7.07
N GLU A 66 19.10 -14.16 8.06
CA GLU A 66 17.71 -13.91 8.49
C GLU A 66 16.78 -13.34 7.40
N LEU A 67 17.32 -12.75 6.34
CA LEU A 67 16.55 -12.27 5.18
C LEU A 67 16.47 -13.31 4.07
N VAL A 68 17.47 -14.19 3.94
CA VAL A 68 17.42 -15.35 3.04
C VAL A 68 16.41 -16.36 3.56
N GLU A 69 16.47 -16.72 4.86
CA GLU A 69 15.50 -17.64 5.49
C GLU A 69 14.05 -17.15 5.28
N ARG A 70 13.78 -15.86 5.51
CA ARG A 70 12.43 -15.28 5.28
C ARG A 70 12.03 -15.21 3.81
N ASN A 71 12.97 -15.11 2.88
CA ASN A 71 12.66 -15.20 1.45
C ASN A 71 12.36 -16.65 1.05
N GLU A 72 13.09 -17.64 1.58
CA GLU A 72 12.81 -19.06 1.37
C GLU A 72 11.44 -19.46 1.96
N GLU A 73 11.08 -18.96 3.15
CA GLU A 73 9.73 -19.09 3.72
C GLU A 73 8.65 -18.47 2.81
N LEU A 74 8.89 -17.26 2.27
CA LEU A 74 7.95 -16.60 1.38
C LEU A 74 7.82 -17.30 0.01
N GLU A 75 8.92 -17.83 -0.54
CA GLU A 75 8.89 -18.64 -1.77
C GLU A 75 8.17 -19.97 -1.56
N ALA A 76 8.34 -20.62 -0.40
CA ALA A 76 7.58 -21.81 -0.03
C ALA A 76 6.07 -21.51 0.09
N LEU A 77 5.69 -20.46 0.82
CA LEU A 77 4.29 -20.03 0.96
C LEU A 77 3.66 -19.61 -0.38
N LEU A 78 4.42 -18.96 -1.27
CA LEU A 78 3.98 -18.65 -2.63
C LEU A 78 3.83 -19.92 -3.49
N GLY A 79 4.70 -20.93 -3.29
CA GLY A 79 4.58 -22.24 -3.92
C GLY A 79 3.33 -23.00 -3.47
N GLU A 80 3.06 -23.03 -2.17
CA GLU A 80 1.83 -23.61 -1.58
C GLU A 80 0.56 -22.88 -2.05
N ALA A 81 0.58 -21.54 -2.09
CA ALA A 81 -0.52 -20.75 -2.62
C ALA A 81 -0.76 -21.01 -4.12
N GLN A 82 0.29 -21.13 -4.92
CA GLN A 82 0.15 -21.50 -6.34
C GLN A 82 -0.36 -22.94 -6.52
N ASN A 83 0.05 -23.88 -5.68
CA ASN A 83 -0.37 -25.27 -5.80
C ASN A 83 -1.82 -25.46 -5.34
N THR A 84 -2.26 -24.79 -4.26
CA THR A 84 -3.68 -24.77 -3.86
C THR A 84 -4.58 -24.14 -4.93
N VAL A 85 -4.14 -23.04 -5.58
CA VAL A 85 -4.87 -22.44 -6.72
C VAL A 85 -4.92 -23.38 -7.93
N LYS A 86 -3.85 -24.13 -8.24
CA LYS A 86 -3.87 -25.16 -9.30
C LYS A 86 -4.82 -26.30 -8.96
N GLU A 87 -4.78 -26.82 -7.72
CA GLU A 87 -5.71 -27.86 -7.28
C GLU A 87 -7.16 -27.38 -7.35
N GLU A 88 -7.46 -26.13 -6.99
CA GLU A 88 -8.79 -25.55 -7.17
C GLU A 88 -9.16 -25.44 -8.65
N GLN A 89 -8.24 -25.03 -9.53
CA GLN A 89 -8.48 -25.01 -10.98
C GLN A 89 -8.76 -26.41 -11.53
N GLU A 90 -7.95 -27.42 -11.22
CA GLU A 90 -8.16 -28.82 -11.63
C GLU A 90 -9.48 -29.39 -11.10
N ARG A 91 -9.85 -29.07 -9.85
CA ARG A 91 -11.16 -29.44 -9.26
C ARG A 91 -12.30 -28.77 -10.01
N HIS A 92 -12.19 -27.49 -10.36
CA HIS A 92 -13.20 -26.78 -11.14
C HIS A 92 -13.30 -27.33 -12.57
N GLU A 93 -12.20 -27.64 -13.24
CA GLU A 93 -12.18 -28.27 -14.57
C GLU A 93 -12.84 -29.66 -14.53
N CYS A 94 -12.50 -30.50 -13.54
CA CYS A 94 -13.15 -31.80 -13.34
C CYS A 94 -14.67 -31.70 -13.13
N VAL A 95 -15.13 -30.64 -12.42
CA VAL A 95 -16.56 -30.35 -12.24
C VAL A 95 -17.20 -29.85 -13.55
N ILE A 96 -16.52 -28.97 -14.30
CA ILE A 96 -16.98 -28.46 -15.59
C ILE A 96 -17.12 -29.61 -16.60
N GLU A 97 -16.12 -30.47 -16.74
CA GLU A 97 -16.24 -31.68 -17.56
C GLU A 97 -17.37 -32.59 -17.09
N GLY A 98 -17.53 -32.76 -15.77
CA GLY A 98 -18.61 -33.54 -15.17
C GLY A 98 -19.99 -33.03 -15.57
N LEU A 99 -20.16 -31.71 -15.59
CA LEU A 99 -21.37 -31.04 -16.06
C LEU A 99 -21.52 -31.14 -17.59
N GLN A 100 -20.47 -30.94 -18.38
CA GLN A 100 -20.50 -31.09 -19.84
C GLN A 100 -20.89 -32.52 -20.27
N ARG A 101 -20.28 -33.55 -19.66
CA ARG A 101 -20.64 -34.96 -19.87
C ARG A 101 -22.10 -35.24 -19.51
N LYS A 102 -22.61 -34.60 -18.46
CA LYS A 102 -24.00 -34.72 -18.01
C LYS A 102 -24.99 -34.00 -18.94
N ILE A 103 -24.65 -32.81 -19.42
CA ILE A 103 -25.41 -32.05 -20.43
C ILE A 103 -25.51 -32.88 -21.71
N LYS A 104 -24.38 -33.34 -22.25
CA LYS A 104 -24.33 -34.19 -23.45
C LYS A 104 -25.17 -35.46 -23.30
N SER A 105 -25.10 -36.13 -22.13
CA SER A 105 -25.95 -37.29 -21.86
C SER A 105 -27.45 -36.96 -21.83
N ILE A 106 -27.84 -35.76 -21.38
CA ILE A 106 -29.24 -35.30 -21.39
C ILE A 106 -29.69 -34.93 -22.81
N GLU A 107 -28.84 -34.27 -23.59
CA GLU A 107 -29.07 -33.96 -25.01
C GLU A 107 -29.24 -35.23 -25.84
N GLU A 108 -28.41 -36.25 -25.61
CA GLU A 108 -28.54 -37.56 -26.24
C GLU A 108 -29.85 -38.26 -25.86
N GLU A 109 -30.29 -38.21 -24.59
CA GLU A 109 -31.58 -38.77 -24.16
C GLU A 109 -32.79 -37.98 -24.68
N LEU A 110 -32.68 -36.67 -24.84
CA LEU A 110 -33.70 -35.84 -25.51
C LEU A 110 -33.78 -36.16 -27.01
N SER A 111 -32.64 -36.37 -27.67
CA SER A 111 -32.56 -36.82 -29.07
C SER A 111 -33.15 -38.23 -29.25
N LYS A 112 -32.86 -39.17 -28.33
CA LYS A 112 -33.47 -40.51 -28.27
C LYS A 112 -34.97 -40.48 -27.97
N ARG A 113 -35.49 -39.46 -27.28
CA ARG A 113 -36.93 -39.22 -27.10
C ARG A 113 -37.59 -38.67 -28.37
N ASN A 114 -36.99 -37.66 -29.00
CA ASN A 114 -37.51 -37.07 -30.24
C ASN A 114 -37.53 -38.07 -31.41
N SER A 115 -36.59 -39.02 -31.44
CA SER A 115 -36.56 -40.13 -32.40
C SER A 115 -37.46 -41.33 -32.03
N LYS A 116 -38.21 -41.28 -30.91
CA LYS A 116 -39.12 -42.36 -30.47
C LYS A 116 -40.57 -41.91 -30.34
N LYS A 117 -41.18 -41.55 -31.48
CA LYS A 117 -42.56 -41.97 -31.77
C LYS A 117 -42.56 -43.43 -32.23
N PRO A 118 -43.33 -44.31 -31.58
CA PRO A 118 -43.97 -45.39 -32.34
C PRO A 118 -45.42 -45.63 -31.92
N GLU A 119 -46.23 -46.09 -32.86
CA GLU A 119 -47.51 -46.73 -32.55
C GLU A 119 -47.34 -48.23 -32.29
N LYS A 120 -48.07 -48.73 -31.29
CA LYS A 120 -48.73 -50.05 -31.21
C LYS A 120 -47.99 -51.37 -31.58
N LYS A 121 -48.10 -52.30 -30.62
CA LYS A 121 -48.45 -53.75 -30.73
C LYS A 121 -47.33 -54.82 -30.82
N ASN A 122 -47.58 -55.88 -30.01
CA ASN A 122 -47.29 -57.32 -30.21
C ASN A 122 -45.81 -57.76 -30.35
N GLU A 123 -45.39 -59.01 -30.10
CA GLU A 123 -45.81 -60.04 -29.12
C GLU A 123 -44.67 -61.09 -28.99
N ASP A 124 -44.59 -61.73 -27.81
CA ASP A 124 -44.00 -63.06 -27.55
C ASP A 124 -42.49 -63.41 -27.67
N GLN A 125 -42.14 -64.46 -26.92
CA GLN A 125 -40.90 -65.27 -26.82
C GLN A 125 -39.56 -64.60 -26.37
N VAL A 126 -38.79 -65.02 -25.34
CA VAL A 126 -38.54 -66.32 -24.61
C VAL A 126 -37.55 -67.23 -25.38
N ARG A 127 -36.45 -67.79 -24.83
CA ARG A 127 -35.84 -67.84 -23.47
C ARG A 127 -34.30 -67.92 -23.61
N GLY A 128 -33.53 -67.69 -22.53
CA GLY A 128 -32.06 -67.90 -22.56
C GLY A 128 -31.36 -67.58 -21.24
N THR A 129 -30.94 -66.33 -21.07
CA THR A 129 -29.97 -65.88 -20.05
C THR A 129 -30.62 -65.11 -18.89
N LYS A 130 -31.55 -65.73 -18.15
CA LYS A 130 -32.36 -65.03 -17.13
C LYS A 130 -31.91 -65.13 -15.66
N SER A 131 -30.90 -65.93 -15.32
CA SER A 131 -30.39 -66.04 -13.94
C SER A 131 -29.20 -65.10 -13.70
N GLU A 132 -28.06 -65.38 -14.35
CA GLU A 132 -26.79 -64.64 -14.15
C GLU A 132 -26.91 -63.14 -14.46
N LEU A 133 -27.64 -62.78 -15.53
CA LEU A 133 -27.93 -61.37 -15.84
C LEU A 133 -28.84 -60.72 -14.79
N SER A 134 -29.71 -61.46 -14.12
CA SER A 134 -30.54 -60.92 -13.04
C SER A 134 -29.71 -60.65 -11.80
N GLU A 135 -28.81 -61.56 -11.42
CA GLU A 135 -27.93 -61.40 -10.26
C GLU A 135 -26.90 -60.28 -10.49
N SER A 136 -26.24 -60.24 -11.66
CA SER A 136 -25.31 -59.17 -12.01
C SER A 136 -25.97 -57.78 -12.05
N VAL A 137 -27.21 -57.68 -12.52
CA VAL A 137 -27.99 -56.43 -12.45
C VAL A 137 -28.39 -56.09 -11.01
N GLN A 138 -28.75 -57.08 -10.19
CA GLN A 138 -29.09 -56.88 -8.78
C GLN A 138 -27.88 -56.39 -7.95
N GLU A 139 -26.69 -56.93 -8.18
CA GLU A 139 -25.45 -56.47 -7.54
C GLU A 139 -25.07 -55.06 -7.98
N ARG A 140 -25.16 -54.78 -9.29
CA ARG A 140 -24.85 -53.45 -9.83
C ARG A 140 -25.85 -52.38 -9.36
N LEU A 141 -27.12 -52.75 -9.14
CA LEU A 141 -28.09 -51.89 -8.46
C LEU A 141 -27.68 -51.60 -7.02
N LYS A 142 -27.38 -52.63 -6.20
CA LYS A 142 -26.92 -52.44 -4.81
C LYS A 142 -25.67 -51.55 -4.71
N PHE A 143 -24.71 -51.70 -5.63
CA PHE A 143 -23.52 -50.83 -5.68
C PHE A 143 -23.86 -49.37 -6.01
N LEU A 144 -24.78 -49.14 -6.96
CA LEU A 144 -25.24 -47.79 -7.30
C LEU A 144 -26.09 -47.17 -6.18
N GLU A 145 -26.90 -47.97 -5.47
CA GLU A 145 -27.63 -47.55 -4.26
C GLU A 145 -26.67 -47.17 -3.13
N GLY A 146 -25.60 -47.95 -2.91
CA GLY A 146 -24.52 -47.64 -1.97
C GLY A 146 -23.84 -46.32 -2.30
N ARG A 147 -23.34 -46.15 -3.53
CA ARG A 147 -22.73 -44.87 -3.97
C ARG A 147 -23.69 -43.69 -3.92
N LEU A 148 -24.99 -43.90 -4.17
CA LEU A 148 -26.01 -42.86 -4.03
C LEU A 148 -26.29 -42.52 -2.56
N ALA A 149 -26.16 -43.47 -1.64
CA ALA A 149 -26.24 -43.22 -0.20
C ALA A 149 -25.01 -42.45 0.31
N GLU A 150 -23.81 -42.82 -0.15
CA GLU A 150 -22.56 -42.07 0.09
C GLU A 150 -22.66 -40.64 -0.44
N GLU A 151 -23.10 -40.44 -1.70
CA GLU A 151 -23.26 -39.09 -2.27
C GLU A 151 -24.27 -38.24 -1.49
N LYS A 152 -25.38 -38.85 -1.02
CA LYS A 152 -26.34 -38.19 -0.12
C LYS A 152 -25.73 -37.89 1.25
N GLY A 153 -24.78 -38.68 1.73
CA GLY A 153 -23.99 -38.41 2.94
C GLY A 153 -23.08 -37.20 2.75
N TRP A 154 -22.24 -37.22 1.71
CA TRP A 154 -21.33 -36.12 1.36
C TRP A 154 -22.06 -34.79 1.13
N ARG A 155 -23.19 -34.80 0.41
CA ARG A 155 -24.01 -33.59 0.21
C ARG A 155 -24.54 -33.02 1.53
N LYS A 156 -25.00 -33.87 2.46
CA LYS A 156 -25.46 -33.43 3.79
C LYS A 156 -24.33 -32.88 4.64
N GLN A 157 -23.16 -33.52 4.61
CA GLN A 157 -21.98 -33.04 5.32
C GLN A 157 -21.56 -31.66 4.81
N LEU A 158 -21.47 -31.50 3.48
CA LEU A 158 -21.08 -30.24 2.84
C LEU A 158 -22.13 -29.12 3.06
N GLU A 159 -23.42 -29.46 3.19
CA GLU A 159 -24.49 -28.53 3.59
C GLU A 159 -24.40 -28.10 5.07
N VAL A 160 -23.97 -29.00 5.96
CA VAL A 160 -23.63 -28.68 7.36
C VAL A 160 -22.39 -27.80 7.43
N ASP A 161 -21.29 -28.16 6.76
CA ASP A 161 -20.03 -27.43 6.79
C ASP A 161 -20.19 -26.01 6.21
N LEU A 162 -20.93 -25.87 5.11
CA LEU A 162 -21.30 -24.58 4.53
C LEU A 162 -22.24 -23.76 5.43
N SER A 163 -23.02 -24.40 6.31
CA SER A 163 -23.82 -23.72 7.32
C SER A 163 -22.98 -23.27 8.53
N VAL A 164 -22.01 -24.08 8.94
CA VAL A 164 -21.03 -23.74 9.98
C VAL A 164 -20.13 -22.58 9.53
N ALA A 165 -19.62 -22.62 8.30
CA ALA A 165 -18.83 -21.53 7.72
C ALA A 165 -19.61 -20.21 7.65
N LYS A 166 -20.89 -20.25 7.23
CA LYS A 166 -21.79 -19.09 7.25
C LYS A 166 -22.02 -18.55 8.68
N ALA A 167 -22.14 -19.42 9.68
CA ALA A 167 -22.28 -19.02 11.07
C ALA A 167 -21.00 -18.36 11.61
N ALA A 168 -19.83 -18.95 11.34
CA ALA A 168 -18.52 -18.41 11.75
C ALA A 168 -18.28 -17.00 11.15
N LEU A 169 -18.47 -16.85 9.83
CA LEU A 169 -18.28 -15.58 9.12
C LEU A 169 -19.29 -14.51 9.59
N LYS A 170 -20.51 -14.91 10.00
CA LYS A 170 -21.46 -14.03 10.68
C LYS A 170 -20.96 -13.57 12.06
N THR A 171 -20.44 -14.48 12.88
CA THR A 171 -19.88 -14.10 14.20
C THR A 171 -18.63 -13.24 14.10
N GLU A 172 -17.76 -13.49 13.11
CA GLU A 172 -16.56 -12.69 12.84
C GLU A 172 -16.93 -11.27 12.39
N LYS A 173 -17.94 -11.13 11.52
CA LYS A 173 -18.51 -9.82 11.16
C LYS A 173 -19.06 -9.07 12.38
N GLU A 174 -19.70 -9.77 13.31
CA GLU A 174 -20.21 -9.20 14.57
C GLU A 174 -19.07 -8.82 15.55
N VAL A 175 -17.91 -9.49 15.49
CA VAL A 175 -16.66 -9.05 16.17
C VAL A 175 -16.15 -7.77 15.54
N MET A 176 -15.88 -7.79 14.22
CA MET A 176 -15.35 -6.63 13.49
C MET A 176 -16.22 -5.36 13.62
N GLN A 177 -17.54 -5.51 13.79
CA GLN A 177 -18.44 -4.40 14.08
C GLN A 177 -18.22 -3.81 15.49
N ARG A 178 -18.10 -4.66 16.53
CA ARG A 178 -17.79 -4.22 17.90
C ARG A 178 -16.42 -3.55 17.97
N ASP A 179 -15.41 -4.16 17.37
CA ASP A 179 -14.03 -3.64 17.38
C ASP A 179 -13.94 -2.29 16.64
N HIS A 180 -14.71 -2.11 15.55
CA HIS A 180 -14.85 -0.84 14.85
C HIS A 180 -15.57 0.24 15.68
N GLU A 181 -16.54 -0.13 16.51
CA GLU A 181 -17.21 0.77 17.46
C GLU A 181 -16.30 1.14 18.64
N GLU A 182 -15.48 0.21 19.13
CA GLU A 182 -14.47 0.50 20.15
C GLU A 182 -13.35 1.39 19.59
N LEU A 183 -12.88 1.16 18.37
CA LEU A 183 -11.98 2.07 17.65
C LEU A 183 -12.62 3.45 17.36
N LYS A 184 -13.94 3.60 17.39
CA LYS A 184 -14.60 4.92 17.37
C LYS A 184 -14.57 5.56 18.75
N LYS A 185 -14.96 4.84 19.82
CA LYS A 185 -14.91 5.30 21.22
C LYS A 185 -13.49 5.77 21.60
N LEU A 186 -12.48 4.97 21.31
CA LEU A 186 -11.07 5.28 21.56
C LEU A 186 -10.57 6.51 20.78
N ARG A 187 -11.04 6.73 19.55
CA ARG A 187 -10.70 7.96 18.78
C ARG A 187 -11.31 9.22 19.40
N VAL A 188 -12.54 9.14 19.91
CA VAL A 188 -13.16 10.26 20.65
C VAL A 188 -12.43 10.50 21.98
N GLU A 189 -12.01 9.44 22.69
CA GLU A 189 -11.23 9.56 23.93
C GLU A 189 -9.87 10.22 23.69
N VAL A 190 -9.13 9.81 22.66
CA VAL A 190 -7.87 10.44 22.25
C VAL A 190 -8.07 11.91 21.89
N GLN A 191 -9.15 12.27 21.17
CA GLN A 191 -9.48 13.67 20.88
C GLN A 191 -9.80 14.48 22.15
N ARG A 192 -10.47 13.90 23.15
CA ARG A 192 -10.72 14.55 24.44
C ARG A 192 -9.40 14.80 25.20
N LEU A 193 -8.55 13.77 25.28
CA LEU A 193 -7.23 13.83 25.92
C LEU A 193 -6.28 14.82 25.21
N GLU A 194 -6.35 14.94 23.87
CA GLU A 194 -5.63 16.00 23.17
C GLU A 194 -6.10 17.40 23.56
N VAL A 195 -7.42 17.62 23.70
CA VAL A 195 -7.99 18.91 24.11
C VAL A 195 -7.61 19.23 25.55
N GLU A 196 -7.69 18.27 26.47
CA GLU A 196 -7.19 18.41 27.85
C GLU A 196 -5.68 18.73 27.88
N CYS A 197 -4.87 18.06 27.06
CA CYS A 197 -3.43 18.32 26.95
C CYS A 197 -3.13 19.71 26.35
N ARG A 198 -3.94 20.19 25.38
CA ARG A 198 -3.88 21.57 24.88
C ARG A 198 -4.24 22.58 25.97
N GLN A 199 -5.30 22.33 26.75
CA GLN A 199 -5.68 23.16 27.90
C GLN A 199 -4.59 23.19 28.97
N GLY A 200 -4.00 22.04 29.33
CA GLY A 200 -2.89 21.94 30.27
C GLY A 200 -1.62 22.69 29.81
N LYS A 201 -1.35 22.75 28.49
CA LYS A 201 -0.28 23.59 27.93
C LYS A 201 -0.58 25.08 28.07
N THR A 202 -1.84 25.51 27.89
CA THR A 202 -2.26 26.90 28.13
C THR A 202 -2.22 27.26 29.62
N LEU A 203 -2.71 26.39 30.51
CA LEU A 203 -2.64 26.60 31.96
C LEU A 203 -1.20 26.70 32.47
N ASN A 204 -0.27 25.90 31.92
CA ASN A 204 1.16 26.03 32.24
C ASN A 204 1.75 27.37 31.79
N LYS A 205 1.40 27.88 30.60
CA LYS A 205 1.80 29.23 30.15
C LYS A 205 1.29 30.30 31.12
N ASN A 206 0.01 30.25 31.47
CA ASN A 206 -0.61 31.19 32.41
C ASN A 206 0.05 31.10 33.80
N LEU A 207 0.38 29.89 34.28
CA LEU A 207 1.11 29.69 35.53
C LEU A 207 2.54 30.26 35.48
N THR A 208 3.25 30.14 34.36
CA THR A 208 4.57 30.79 34.20
C THR A 208 4.48 32.32 34.14
N GLN A 209 3.43 32.86 33.52
CA GLN A 209 3.15 34.31 33.52
C GLN A 209 2.85 34.81 34.94
N ILE A 210 1.92 34.17 35.66
CA ILE A 210 1.54 34.53 37.03
C ILE A 210 2.75 34.42 37.99
N LYS A 211 3.66 33.46 37.78
CA LYS A 211 4.93 33.39 38.54
C LYS A 211 5.85 34.58 38.26
N GLY A 212 5.92 35.05 37.01
CA GLY A 212 6.66 36.27 36.64
C GLY A 212 6.04 37.53 37.24
N GLU A 213 4.72 37.69 37.12
CA GLU A 213 3.94 38.79 37.71
C GLU A 213 4.08 38.82 39.24
N LYS A 214 4.01 37.65 39.89
CA LYS A 214 4.27 37.50 41.33
C LYS A 214 5.66 37.99 41.70
N GLY A 215 6.71 37.59 40.97
CA GLY A 215 8.08 38.06 41.22
C GLY A 215 8.23 39.59 41.07
N ILE A 216 7.56 40.19 40.08
CA ILE A 216 7.53 41.66 39.89
C ILE A 216 6.78 42.35 41.04
N LEU A 217 5.72 41.74 41.57
CA LEU A 217 5.02 42.26 42.76
C LEU A 217 5.86 42.11 44.03
N GLU A 218 6.59 41.00 44.21
CA GLU A 218 7.48 40.80 45.35
C GLU A 218 8.66 41.79 45.36
N GLU A 219 9.27 42.08 44.21
CA GLU A 219 10.28 43.14 44.10
C GLU A 219 9.68 44.53 44.43
N LYS A 220 8.45 44.82 43.98
CA LYS A 220 7.75 46.08 44.31
C LYS A 220 7.41 46.19 45.80
N VAL A 221 6.99 45.09 46.44
CA VAL A 221 6.76 45.06 47.90
C VAL A 221 8.06 45.31 48.63
N ALA A 222 9.15 44.61 48.28
CA ALA A 222 10.47 44.85 48.86
C ALA A 222 10.95 46.30 48.62
N GLN A 223 10.65 46.90 47.45
CA GLN A 223 10.95 48.31 47.19
C GLN A 223 10.12 49.27 48.05
N LEU A 224 8.84 48.95 48.32
CA LEU A 224 7.99 49.72 49.23
C LEU A 224 8.45 49.58 50.68
N GLU A 225 8.80 48.39 51.15
CA GLU A 225 9.36 48.14 52.49
C GLU A 225 10.68 48.91 52.71
N ARG A 226 11.58 48.90 51.71
CA ARG A 226 12.81 49.73 51.68
C ARG A 226 12.51 51.23 51.67
N SER A 227 11.34 51.66 51.21
CA SER A 227 10.92 53.07 51.26
C SER A 227 10.25 53.44 52.58
N GLN A 228 9.48 52.53 53.17
CA GLN A 228 8.82 52.69 54.45
C GLN A 228 9.83 52.76 55.60
N THR A 229 10.84 51.89 55.61
CA THR A 229 11.98 51.98 56.55
C THR A 229 12.67 53.33 56.45
N ARG A 230 13.06 53.77 55.25
CA ARG A 230 13.65 55.12 55.06
C ARG A 230 12.75 56.25 55.55
N LEU A 231 11.44 56.18 55.35
CA LEU A 231 10.50 57.19 55.86
C LEU A 231 10.40 57.14 57.39
N GLN A 232 10.43 55.95 57.98
CA GLN A 232 10.44 55.74 59.43
C GLN A 232 11.75 56.25 60.06
N ASP A 233 12.90 55.98 59.45
CA ASP A 233 14.22 56.49 59.86
C ASP A 233 14.26 58.03 59.83
N ASN A 234 13.73 58.65 58.75
CA ASN A 234 13.60 60.10 58.64
C ASN A 234 12.63 60.67 59.69
N LEU A 235 11.55 59.97 60.01
CA LEU A 235 10.59 60.39 61.05
C LEU A 235 11.22 60.31 62.45
N THR A 236 11.98 59.25 62.77
CA THR A 236 12.71 59.17 64.03
C THR A 236 13.73 60.30 64.14
N LEU A 237 14.52 60.56 63.09
CA LEU A 237 15.46 61.69 63.05
C LEU A 237 14.76 63.05 63.20
N GLN A 238 13.56 63.24 62.64
CA GLN A 238 12.77 64.45 62.90
C GLN A 238 12.32 64.56 64.36
N THR A 239 11.88 63.47 64.99
CA THR A 239 11.49 63.49 66.42
C THR A 239 12.67 63.65 67.38
N GLU A 240 13.86 63.18 67.00
CA GLU A 240 15.10 63.38 67.76
C GLU A 240 15.58 64.83 67.64
N ASN A 241 15.53 65.39 66.42
CA ASN A 241 15.83 66.81 66.20
C ASN A 241 14.83 67.73 66.94
N SER A 242 13.53 67.43 66.92
CA SER A 242 12.54 68.27 67.62
C SER A 242 12.73 68.24 69.14
N ARG A 243 13.09 67.08 69.71
CA ARG A 243 13.46 66.96 71.14
C ARG A 243 14.73 67.74 71.44
N ALA A 244 15.76 67.65 70.61
CA ALA A 244 16.99 68.43 70.78
C ALA A 244 16.73 69.95 70.67
N GLU A 245 15.78 70.39 69.84
CA GLU A 245 15.33 71.79 69.79
C GLU A 245 14.53 72.22 71.03
N GLU A 246 13.78 71.30 71.67
CA GLU A 246 13.11 71.52 72.95
C GLU A 246 14.12 71.57 74.11
N ASP A 247 15.05 70.62 74.20
CA ASP A 247 16.16 70.63 75.17
C ASP A 247 17.00 71.92 75.07
N LEU A 248 17.28 72.39 73.84
CA LEU A 248 17.96 73.67 73.59
C LEU A 248 17.10 74.89 73.94
N ARG A 249 15.77 74.79 73.85
CA ARG A 249 14.84 75.86 74.24
C ARG A 249 14.77 75.98 75.77
N ASP A 250 14.67 74.87 76.47
CA ASP A 250 14.63 74.83 77.93
C ASP A 250 15.99 75.23 78.52
N SER A 251 17.10 74.80 77.90
CA SER A 251 18.45 75.29 78.23
C SER A 251 18.57 76.82 78.07
N ARG A 252 17.99 77.39 76.99
CA ARG A 252 17.94 78.87 76.81
C ARG A 252 17.04 79.54 77.84
N GLY A 253 15.94 78.91 78.25
CA GLY A 253 15.07 79.36 79.34
C GLY A 253 15.82 79.46 80.67
N GLN A 254 16.50 78.38 81.07
CA GLN A 254 17.33 78.33 82.28
C GLN A 254 18.44 79.39 82.25
N VAL A 255 19.10 79.60 81.10
CA VAL A 255 20.10 80.67 80.92
C VAL A 255 19.46 82.06 81.04
N ALA A 256 18.24 82.28 80.54
CA ALA A 256 17.52 83.55 80.71
C ALA A 256 17.10 83.80 82.17
N GLU A 257 16.67 82.78 82.90
CA GLU A 257 16.37 82.86 84.34
C GLU A 257 17.62 83.16 85.18
N LEU A 258 18.73 82.47 84.89
CA LEU A 258 20.03 82.73 85.52
C LEU A 258 20.52 84.17 85.24
N ASN A 259 20.38 84.65 84.00
CA ASN A 259 20.69 86.05 83.67
C ASN A 259 19.77 87.03 84.44
N SER A 260 18.46 86.75 84.54
CA SER A 260 17.54 87.56 85.37
C SER A 260 17.94 87.57 86.84
N MET A 261 18.44 86.45 87.37
CA MET A 261 18.96 86.36 88.74
C MET A 261 20.26 87.16 88.90
N VAL A 262 21.18 87.08 87.94
CA VAL A 262 22.42 87.87 87.90
C VAL A 262 22.11 89.38 87.84
N ASP A 263 21.13 89.81 87.05
CA ASP A 263 20.75 91.22 86.96
C ASP A 263 20.02 91.72 88.22
N LYS A 264 19.18 90.89 88.86
CA LYS A 264 18.64 91.18 90.20
C LYS A 264 19.75 91.34 91.23
N LEU A 265 20.70 90.41 91.27
CA LEU A 265 21.86 90.47 92.16
C LEU A 265 22.74 91.70 91.88
N ARG A 266 22.94 92.09 90.61
CA ARG A 266 23.59 93.36 90.24
C ARG A 266 22.84 94.56 90.77
N THR A 267 21.51 94.63 90.63
CA THR A 267 20.73 95.76 91.15
C THR A 267 20.82 95.86 92.68
N GLU A 268 20.72 94.74 93.40
CA GLU A 268 20.91 94.71 94.86
C GLU A 268 22.34 95.11 95.27
N LEU A 269 23.36 94.67 94.54
CA LEU A 269 24.74 95.05 94.80
C LEU A 269 24.92 96.57 94.62
N THR A 270 24.36 97.19 93.57
CA THR A 270 24.37 98.66 93.41
C THR A 270 23.49 99.41 94.42
N ARG A 271 22.49 98.76 95.04
CA ARG A 271 21.71 99.33 96.15
C ARG A 271 22.53 99.34 97.43
N LEU A 272 23.11 98.19 97.79
CA LEU A 272 24.00 98.03 98.94
C LEU A 272 25.25 98.93 98.84
N GLU A 273 25.80 99.12 97.65
CA GLU A 273 26.92 100.03 97.41
C GLU A 273 26.54 101.51 97.66
N LYS A 274 25.33 101.93 97.26
CA LYS A 274 24.79 103.26 97.58
C LYS A 274 24.53 103.42 99.08
N GLU A 275 23.93 102.42 99.72
CA GLU A 275 23.66 102.42 101.17
C GLU A 275 24.95 102.45 102.00
N HIS A 276 25.97 101.68 101.59
CA HIS A 276 27.29 101.72 102.19
C HIS A 276 27.97 103.09 102.04
N ASN A 277 27.82 103.75 100.89
CA ASN A 277 28.34 105.11 100.69
C ASN A 277 27.57 106.14 101.55
N ALA A 278 26.24 106.06 101.62
CA ALA A 278 25.44 106.92 102.52
C ALA A 278 25.83 106.73 103.99
N LEU A 279 26.00 105.48 104.45
CA LEU A 279 26.45 105.18 105.83
C LEU A 279 27.89 105.66 106.10
N ARG A 280 28.77 105.65 105.09
CA ARG A 280 30.11 106.26 105.18
C ARG A 280 30.00 107.78 105.38
N ASP A 281 29.11 108.44 104.64
CA ASP A 281 28.92 109.88 104.72
C ASP A 281 28.27 110.29 106.05
N GLU A 282 27.24 109.56 106.52
CA GLU A 282 26.67 109.73 107.87
C GLU A 282 27.72 109.53 108.97
N LEU A 283 28.59 108.51 108.85
CA LEU A 283 29.65 108.26 109.83
C LEU A 283 30.68 109.40 109.83
N MET A 284 30.97 110.00 108.66
CA MET A 284 31.81 111.19 108.56
C MET A 284 31.14 112.41 109.21
N GLU A 285 29.83 112.61 109.04
CA GLU A 285 29.09 113.65 109.78
C GLU A 285 29.15 113.43 111.30
N LYS A 286 28.87 112.21 111.79
CA LYS A 286 28.93 111.90 113.23
C LYS A 286 30.34 112.09 113.78
N ARG A 287 31.38 111.77 112.99
CA ARG A 287 32.78 112.03 113.35
C ARG A 287 33.08 113.54 113.44
N GLY A 288 32.45 114.36 112.60
CA GLY A 288 32.46 115.82 112.71
C GLY A 288 31.81 116.30 114.02
N HIS A 289 30.61 115.82 114.34
CA HIS A 289 29.93 116.14 115.60
C HIS A 289 30.75 115.73 116.83
N VAL A 290 31.43 114.58 116.80
CA VAL A 290 32.33 114.13 117.89
C VAL A 290 33.53 115.06 118.03
N MET A 291 34.16 115.51 116.94
CA MET A 291 35.24 116.50 117.02
C MET A 291 34.76 117.85 117.57
N GLN A 292 33.53 118.26 117.26
CA GLN A 292 32.93 119.49 117.79
C GLN A 292 32.63 119.39 119.30
N LEU A 293 32.05 118.28 119.76
CA LEU A 293 31.86 117.99 121.19
C LEU A 293 33.20 117.85 121.94
N GLN A 294 34.24 117.29 121.30
CA GLN A 294 35.57 117.20 121.88
C GLN A 294 36.22 118.58 122.08
N LYS A 295 35.95 119.54 121.17
CA LYS A 295 36.33 120.95 121.33
C LYS A 295 35.60 121.59 122.53
N GLU A 296 34.27 121.46 122.59
CA GLU A 296 33.47 121.99 123.72
C GLU A 296 33.89 121.40 125.08
N LEU A 297 34.27 120.11 125.12
CA LEU A 297 34.80 119.48 126.32
C LEU A 297 36.18 120.02 126.71
N SER A 298 37.04 120.34 125.74
CA SER A 298 38.35 120.97 126.02
C SER A 298 38.20 122.40 126.55
N GLU A 299 37.20 123.14 126.08
CA GLU A 299 36.88 124.51 126.54
C GLU A 299 36.34 124.47 127.98
N LYS A 300 35.35 123.61 128.28
CA LYS A 300 34.83 123.40 129.65
C LYS A 300 35.84 122.81 130.62
N ALA A 301 36.86 122.10 130.15
CA ALA A 301 37.96 121.62 130.98
C ALA A 301 38.89 122.78 131.41
N HIS A 302 39.04 123.82 130.58
CA HIS A 302 39.81 125.01 130.92
C HIS A 302 39.09 125.86 131.97
N GLU A 303 37.79 126.12 131.78
CA GLU A 303 36.94 126.85 132.76
C GLU A 303 37.00 126.22 134.16
N ARG A 304 36.99 124.88 134.26
CA ARG A 304 37.05 124.18 135.55
C ARG A 304 38.34 124.46 136.32
N LEU A 305 39.50 124.50 135.64
CA LEU A 305 40.81 124.69 136.27
C LEU A 305 40.92 126.05 136.95
N GLU A 306 40.32 127.11 136.39
CA GLU A 306 40.28 128.42 137.03
C GLU A 306 39.44 128.39 138.32
N THR A 307 38.26 127.73 138.29
CA THR A 307 37.36 127.66 139.47
C THR A 307 37.84 126.75 140.60
N ASP A 308 38.77 125.83 140.37
CA ASP A 308 39.38 125.02 141.43
C ASP A 308 40.40 125.85 142.24
N GLY A 309 41.18 126.71 141.56
CA GLY A 309 42.18 127.58 142.20
C GLY A 309 41.62 128.61 143.18
N GLU A 310 40.37 129.05 142.99
CA GLU A 310 39.68 129.92 143.95
C GLU A 310 39.20 129.17 145.20
N ARG A 311 38.85 127.88 145.06
CA ARG A 311 38.31 127.06 146.16
C ARG A 311 39.38 126.64 147.18
N GLU A 312 40.64 126.48 146.77
CA GLU A 312 41.72 126.17 147.72
C GLU A 312 41.98 127.32 148.72
N ARG A 313 41.83 128.59 148.32
CA ARG A 313 42.00 129.74 149.23
C ARG A 313 41.02 129.71 150.40
N LEU A 314 39.74 129.47 150.13
CA LEU A 314 38.69 129.42 151.16
C LEU A 314 38.80 128.18 152.07
N SER A 315 39.45 127.12 151.59
CA SER A 315 39.69 125.90 152.37
C SER A 315 40.61 126.15 153.58
N LEU A 316 41.59 127.06 153.44
CA LEU A 316 42.57 127.35 154.49
C LEU A 316 41.96 128.06 155.71
N GLU A 317 40.98 128.94 155.53
CA GLU A 317 40.34 129.68 156.62
C GLU A 317 39.42 128.78 157.47
N LEU A 318 38.69 127.86 156.82
CA LEU A 318 37.84 126.87 157.50
C LEU A 318 38.62 125.83 158.31
N LEU A 319 39.89 125.60 157.98
CA LEU A 319 40.73 124.61 158.65
C LEU A 319 41.09 125.01 160.09
N HIS A 320 41.26 126.31 160.35
CA HIS A 320 41.77 126.81 161.63
C HIS A 320 40.75 126.71 162.79
N VAL A 321 39.45 126.87 162.50
CA VAL A 321 38.38 126.81 163.52
C VAL A 321 38.03 125.35 163.91
N LYS A 322 38.29 124.37 163.03
CA LYS A 322 38.18 122.94 163.38
C LYS A 322 39.38 122.42 164.19
N GLN A 323 40.39 123.25 164.46
CA GLN A 323 41.70 122.81 164.95
C GLN A 323 41.81 122.66 166.49
N GLN A 324 40.69 122.63 167.25
CA GLN A 324 40.72 122.63 168.72
C GLN A 324 39.96 121.50 169.44
N LEU A 325 39.20 120.63 168.77
CA LEU A 325 38.51 119.51 169.42
C LEU A 325 38.67 118.18 168.67
N GLN A 326 39.16 117.18 169.42
CA GLN A 326 39.33 115.76 169.06
C GLN A 326 40.43 115.43 168.03
N TYR A 327 41.66 115.28 168.55
CA TYR A 327 42.79 114.65 167.87
C TYR A 327 42.78 113.12 168.12
N ALA A 328 43.04 112.33 167.07
CA ALA A 328 43.33 110.88 167.08
C ALA A 328 42.39 109.93 167.88
N ARG A 329 41.47 109.25 167.19
CA ARG A 329 41.78 107.98 166.49
C ARG A 329 40.55 107.30 165.85
N GLU A 330 40.30 107.68 164.60
CA GLU A 330 40.07 106.77 163.45
C GLU A 330 39.23 105.50 163.67
N GLN A 331 38.03 105.48 163.09
CA GLN A 331 37.24 104.26 162.90
C GLN A 331 36.53 104.19 161.54
N ILE A 332 37.07 103.33 160.66
CA ILE A 332 36.35 102.56 159.64
C ILE A 332 35.46 103.44 158.70
N PRO A 333 34.24 103.07 158.27
CA PRO A 333 33.88 101.93 157.42
C PRO A 333 33.12 102.29 156.12
N LYS A 334 32.91 101.25 155.28
CA LYS A 334 31.74 101.05 154.38
C LYS A 334 31.69 101.94 153.11
N ALA A 335 31.01 101.53 152.04
CA ALA A 335 30.40 100.23 151.72
C ALA A 335 30.21 100.05 150.20
N SER A 336 29.86 98.82 149.81
CA SER A 336 28.95 98.48 148.70
C SER A 336 29.32 98.96 147.29
N GLN A 337 29.72 98.04 146.40
CA GLN A 337 28.84 97.44 145.35
C GLN A 337 28.75 98.37 144.12
N GLU A 338 28.51 97.88 142.90
CA GLU A 338 27.85 96.65 142.48
C GLU A 338 28.62 95.94 141.36
N HIS A 339 28.71 94.60 141.41
CA HIS A 339 29.04 93.78 140.24
C HIS A 339 28.27 92.44 140.27
N THR A 340 27.33 92.34 139.31
CA THR A 340 26.97 91.18 138.47
C THR A 340 26.50 89.84 139.08
N ALA A 341 25.71 89.14 138.25
CA ALA A 341 25.39 87.71 138.30
C ALA A 341 24.54 87.18 139.49
N ASN A 342 23.22 87.34 139.39
CA ASN A 342 22.30 86.24 139.70
C ASN A 342 20.87 86.45 139.16
N HIS A 343 20.14 85.36 138.91
CA HIS A 343 18.70 85.27 139.12
C HIS A 343 18.24 83.79 139.24
N LYS A 344 18.20 83.29 140.48
CA LYS A 344 17.16 82.34 140.93
C LYS A 344 15.91 83.16 141.38
N PRO A 345 14.74 82.51 141.57
CA PRO A 345 14.31 82.04 142.91
C PRO A 345 13.59 80.66 142.80
N ALA A 346 12.85 80.07 143.75
CA ALA A 346 12.44 80.35 145.16
C ALA A 346 12.33 78.97 145.90
N ALA A 347 12.54 78.81 147.23
CA ALA A 347 11.68 79.13 148.40
C ALA A 347 10.49 78.14 148.61
N GLU A 348 9.92 77.88 149.80
CA GLU A 348 9.99 78.53 151.14
C GLU A 348 10.36 77.55 152.30
N ASP A 349 9.98 77.78 153.58
CA ASP A 349 10.56 77.17 154.81
C ASP A 349 9.53 77.00 156.00
N ASP A 350 9.99 77.00 157.28
CA ASP A 350 9.31 76.99 158.63
C ASP A 350 8.93 75.64 159.30
N GLY A 351 9.07 75.43 160.65
CA GLY A 351 9.71 76.25 161.72
C GLY A 351 9.56 75.74 163.20
N LEU A 352 10.35 76.31 164.17
CA LEU A 352 10.27 76.28 165.69
C LEU A 352 10.75 75.03 166.53
N CYS A 353 11.05 75.04 167.87
CA CYS A 353 11.88 75.94 168.75
C CYS A 353 12.08 75.50 170.28
N GLN A 354 13.27 75.80 170.89
CA GLN A 354 13.60 76.23 172.32
C GLN A 354 13.92 75.27 173.56
N LEU A 355 14.92 75.69 174.43
CA LEU A 355 15.44 75.27 175.82
C LEU A 355 16.59 74.18 175.97
N VAL A 356 17.34 73.85 177.09
CA VAL A 356 18.06 74.44 178.33
C VAL A 356 18.77 73.26 179.15
N CYS A 357 19.71 73.19 180.18
CA CYS A 357 20.37 73.96 181.31
C CYS A 357 21.83 73.44 181.76
N VAL A 358 22.47 73.84 182.92
CA VAL A 358 23.96 73.70 183.27
C VAL A 358 24.45 73.64 184.82
N LYS A 359 25.49 72.81 185.27
CA LYS A 359 26.44 72.77 186.54
C LYS A 359 26.10 71.95 187.94
N SER A 360 26.94 71.71 189.06
CA SER A 360 26.68 70.83 190.36
C SER A 360 27.73 70.65 191.64
N GLU A 361 27.41 70.16 192.93
CA GLU A 361 28.35 69.84 194.19
C GLU A 361 27.89 68.90 195.48
N MET A 362 28.58 68.76 196.72
CA MET A 362 28.50 67.72 197.93
C MET A 362 29.21 68.07 199.38
N SER A 363 29.40 67.41 200.61
CA SER A 363 28.91 66.31 201.63
C SER A 363 29.71 66.15 203.07
N LYS A 364 29.31 65.43 204.22
CA LYS A 364 30.09 65.18 205.58
C LYS A 364 29.73 64.06 206.74
N LEU A 365 30.15 64.11 208.10
CA LEU A 365 30.41 62.98 209.16
C LEU A 365 30.13 63.14 210.78
N HIS A 366 30.29 62.12 211.74
CA HIS A 366 30.12 62.14 213.30
C HIS A 366 30.73 60.96 214.29
N SER A 367 30.68 60.96 215.70
CA SER A 367 31.02 59.84 216.75
C SER A 367 30.84 60.08 218.36
N THR A 368 30.85 59.09 219.37
CA THR A 368 31.08 59.14 220.95
C THR A 368 30.71 57.87 221.90
N LEU A 369 31.24 57.62 223.18
CA LEU A 369 30.87 56.60 224.32
C LEU A 369 31.52 56.89 225.79
N GLU A 370 31.56 56.23 227.03
CA GLU A 370 31.14 54.96 227.84
C GLU A 370 31.43 54.97 229.44
N GLU A 371 30.74 54.21 230.41
CA GLU A 371 31.13 53.79 231.87
C GLU A 371 30.04 53.02 232.80
N GLU A 372 30.35 52.27 233.92
CA GLU A 372 29.47 51.73 235.08
C GLU A 372 30.20 51.04 236.34
N ARG A 373 29.60 50.64 237.53
CA ARG A 373 30.32 50.08 238.76
C ARG A 373 29.84 48.88 239.74
N GLN A 374 28.90 48.95 240.75
CA GLN A 374 29.24 48.54 242.20
C GLN A 374 28.63 47.41 243.17
N LEU A 375 27.31 47.20 243.50
CA LEU A 375 26.63 46.35 244.56
C LEU A 375 26.85 44.80 244.50
N ALA A 376 28.08 44.38 244.22
CA ALA A 376 28.31 43.34 243.23
C ALA A 376 28.19 41.87 243.68
N LEU A 377 28.32 41.48 244.96
CA LEU A 377 28.52 40.05 245.28
C LEU A 377 27.24 39.19 245.25
N GLN A 378 26.15 39.63 245.89
CA GLN A 378 24.86 38.93 245.75
C GLN A 378 24.29 39.12 244.34
N ALA A 379 24.54 40.29 243.74
CA ALA A 379 24.27 40.53 242.33
C ALA A 379 24.98 39.47 241.47
N GLN A 380 26.29 39.26 241.62
CA GLN A 380 27.10 38.32 240.84
C GLN A 380 26.59 36.88 240.85
N ILE A 381 25.98 36.38 241.94
CA ILE A 381 25.40 35.02 241.94
C ILE A 381 24.09 34.97 241.15
N SER A 382 23.18 35.93 241.40
CA SER A 382 21.93 36.05 240.62
C SER A 382 22.19 36.40 239.15
N GLU A 383 23.23 37.18 238.88
CA GLU A 383 23.72 37.58 237.58
C GLU A 383 24.49 36.45 236.89
N ALA A 384 25.22 35.58 237.60
CA ALA A 384 25.80 34.37 237.02
C ALA A 384 24.71 33.37 236.63
N GLN A 385 23.67 33.20 237.44
CA GLN A 385 22.50 32.37 237.09
C GLN A 385 21.66 33.00 235.97
N ALA A 386 21.53 34.33 235.93
CA ALA A 386 20.89 35.05 234.84
C ALA A 386 21.72 35.01 233.55
N ARG A 387 23.05 35.15 233.62
CA ARG A 387 24.00 35.00 232.51
C ARG A 387 23.97 33.58 231.97
N ALA A 388 23.95 32.55 232.82
CA ALA A 388 23.81 31.16 232.39
C ALA A 388 22.48 30.96 231.64
N LYS A 389 21.34 31.35 232.22
CA LYS A 389 20.02 31.26 231.57
C LYS A 389 19.93 32.12 230.29
N ALA A 390 20.57 33.29 230.26
CA ALA A 390 20.63 34.15 229.08
C ALA A 390 21.57 33.60 228.01
N GLN A 391 22.65 32.91 228.39
CA GLN A 391 23.57 32.22 227.48
C GLN A 391 22.92 30.96 226.90
N ASP A 392 22.17 30.19 227.70
CA ASP A 392 21.34 29.09 227.22
C ASP A 392 20.23 29.60 226.28
N SER A 393 19.56 30.70 226.64
CA SER A 393 18.57 31.37 225.78
C SER A 393 19.20 31.89 224.49
N LEU A 394 20.43 32.43 224.55
CA LEU A 394 21.18 32.90 223.39
C LEU A 394 21.68 31.73 222.52
N LEU A 395 22.07 30.60 223.11
CA LEU A 395 22.44 29.38 222.39
C LEU A 395 21.22 28.73 221.73
N GLN A 396 20.06 28.74 222.40
CA GLN A 396 18.80 28.34 221.80
C GLN A 396 18.42 29.28 220.64
N GLN A 397 18.46 30.60 220.85
CA GLN A 397 18.26 31.60 219.80
C GLN A 397 19.22 31.38 218.62
N LYS A 398 20.51 31.15 218.87
CA LYS A 398 21.50 30.89 217.82
C LYS A 398 21.29 29.53 217.13
N GLY A 399 20.74 28.54 217.83
CA GLY A 399 20.27 27.29 217.24
C GLY A 399 19.03 27.47 216.35
N GLU A 400 18.12 28.37 216.73
CA GLU A 400 16.94 28.75 215.95
C GLU A 400 17.31 29.62 214.74
N GLU A 401 18.22 30.59 214.90
CA GLU A 401 18.85 31.34 213.80
C GLU A 401 19.59 30.39 212.83
N ASN A 402 20.32 29.38 213.32
CA ASN A 402 21.00 28.43 212.44
C ASN A 402 20.03 27.51 211.70
N LYS A 403 18.90 27.13 212.33
CA LYS A 403 17.79 26.44 211.63
C LYS A 403 17.16 27.33 210.56
N GLN A 404 16.90 28.60 210.89
CA GLN A 404 16.36 29.59 209.94
C GLN A 404 17.34 29.81 208.77
N LEU A 405 18.63 30.03 209.02
CA LEU A 405 19.64 30.20 207.97
C LEU A 405 19.80 28.96 207.07
N ARG A 406 19.62 27.74 207.60
CA ARG A 406 19.55 26.53 206.77
C ARG A 406 18.29 26.49 205.91
N GLN A 407 17.15 26.90 206.45
CA GLN A 407 15.92 27.04 205.66
C GLN A 407 16.06 28.14 204.60
N ASP A 408 16.67 29.28 204.91
CA ASP A 408 16.91 30.37 203.95
C ASP A 408 17.93 29.99 202.88
N LEU A 409 18.97 29.22 203.22
CA LEU A 409 19.86 28.62 202.23
C LEU A 409 19.12 27.62 201.34
N GLN A 410 18.22 26.80 201.89
CA GLN A 410 17.39 25.91 201.08
C GLN A 410 16.41 26.68 200.20
N ARG A 411 15.72 27.71 200.72
CA ARG A 411 14.82 28.59 199.96
C ARG A 411 15.57 29.26 198.81
N THR A 412 16.74 29.85 199.07
CA THR A 412 17.56 30.48 198.02
C THR A 412 18.11 29.47 197.02
N GLN A 413 18.54 28.27 197.42
CA GLN A 413 18.91 27.19 196.50
C GLN A 413 17.73 26.76 195.61
N HIS A 414 16.51 26.65 196.14
CA HIS A 414 15.32 26.35 195.36
C HIS A 414 14.97 27.49 194.38
N LEU A 415 15.10 28.74 194.82
CA LEU A 415 14.92 29.93 193.97
C LEU A 415 15.96 29.99 192.84
N PHE A 416 17.25 29.78 193.12
CA PHE A 416 18.29 29.68 192.08
C PHE A 416 18.02 28.51 191.13
N THR A 417 17.59 27.35 191.64
CA THR A 417 17.22 26.20 190.81
C THR A 417 15.97 26.46 189.97
N SER A 418 15.08 27.36 190.39
CA SER A 418 13.93 27.82 189.58
C SER A 418 14.36 28.83 188.53
N ALA A 419 15.07 29.89 188.93
CA ALA A 419 15.60 30.91 188.03
C ALA A 419 16.52 30.31 186.96
N GLU A 420 17.30 29.27 187.26
CA GLU A 420 18.10 28.58 186.24
C GLU A 420 17.24 27.76 185.27
N ARG A 421 16.16 27.13 185.73
CA ARG A 421 15.18 26.46 184.85
C ARG A 421 14.44 27.45 183.97
N GLU A 422 14.00 28.57 184.52
CA GLU A 422 13.36 29.68 183.80
C GLU A 422 14.31 30.31 182.77
N LEU A 423 15.57 30.52 183.13
CA LEU A 423 16.58 31.10 182.23
C LEU A 423 17.07 30.10 181.16
N ARG A 424 17.03 28.79 181.44
CA ARG A 424 17.17 27.74 180.40
C ARG A 424 15.97 27.74 179.45
N TYR A 425 14.74 27.82 179.97
CA TYR A 425 13.51 27.90 179.18
C TYR A 425 13.48 29.15 178.28
N GLU A 426 13.79 30.34 178.81
CA GLU A 426 13.85 31.56 178.00
C GLU A 426 15.01 31.56 176.98
N ARG A 427 16.11 30.84 177.24
CA ARG A 427 17.16 30.60 176.24
C ARG A 427 16.69 29.66 175.12
N GLU A 428 16.01 28.57 175.46
CA GLU A 428 15.47 27.59 174.51
C GLU A 428 14.40 28.24 173.62
N LYS A 429 13.44 28.93 174.23
CA LYS A 429 12.46 29.81 173.58
C LYS A 429 13.12 30.88 172.68
N ASN A 430 14.25 31.46 173.08
CA ASN A 430 15.02 32.37 172.22
C ASN A 430 15.68 31.67 171.02
N LEU A 431 16.12 30.41 171.16
CA LEU A 431 16.62 29.60 170.05
C LEU A 431 15.47 29.23 169.10
N ASP A 432 14.28 28.91 169.61
CA ASP A 432 13.09 28.66 168.79
C ASP A 432 12.59 29.91 168.08
N LEU A 433 12.54 31.06 168.74
CA LEU A 433 12.27 32.34 168.06
C LEU A 433 13.30 32.65 166.96
N LYS A 434 14.58 32.33 167.17
CA LYS A 434 15.62 32.46 166.12
C LYS A 434 15.43 31.45 164.98
N ARG A 435 15.05 30.21 165.27
CA ARG A 435 14.69 29.19 164.26
C ARG A 435 13.49 29.67 163.43
N HIS A 436 12.43 30.16 164.08
CA HIS A 436 11.25 30.73 163.40
C HIS A 436 11.59 31.98 162.58
N SER A 437 12.43 32.89 163.08
CA SER A 437 12.89 34.05 162.30
C SER A 437 13.68 33.62 161.06
N ALA A 438 14.60 32.66 161.19
CA ALA A 438 15.38 32.15 160.06
C ALA A 438 14.50 31.43 159.02
N LEU A 439 13.47 30.69 159.46
CA LEU A 439 12.47 30.10 158.57
C LEU A 439 11.61 31.18 157.88
N LEU A 440 11.18 32.23 158.59
CA LEU A 440 10.44 33.34 158.01
C LEU A 440 11.26 34.13 156.97
N ASP A 441 12.55 34.37 157.23
CA ASP A 441 13.44 34.98 156.23
C ASP A 441 13.70 34.02 155.05
N GLN A 442 13.76 32.70 155.27
CA GLN A 442 13.86 31.72 154.18
C GLN A 442 12.60 31.69 153.30
N GLU A 443 11.39 31.67 153.89
CA GLU A 443 10.13 31.76 153.15
C GLU A 443 9.98 33.11 152.46
N LYS A 444 10.40 34.22 153.08
CA LYS A 444 10.45 35.54 152.44
C LYS A 444 11.39 35.57 151.24
N ILE A 445 12.56 34.91 151.30
CA ILE A 445 13.47 34.78 150.15
C ILE A 445 12.85 33.90 149.05
N LYS A 446 12.20 32.79 149.39
CA LYS A 446 11.45 31.95 148.43
C LYS A 446 10.35 32.76 147.74
N LEU A 447 9.48 33.43 148.51
CA LEU A 447 8.40 34.27 148.00
C LEU A 447 8.93 35.43 147.15
N CYS A 448 10.09 36.02 147.48
CA CYS A 448 10.74 37.01 146.61
C CYS A 448 11.27 36.41 145.30
N ALA A 449 11.75 35.16 145.31
CA ALA A 449 12.20 34.46 144.11
C ALA A 449 11.01 34.02 143.23
N GLU A 450 9.93 33.50 143.85
CA GLU A 450 8.67 33.16 143.19
C GLU A 450 7.99 34.40 142.61
N LEU A 451 7.91 35.51 143.35
CA LEU A 451 7.39 36.78 142.85
C LEU A 451 8.19 37.28 141.64
N LYS A 452 9.52 37.22 141.69
CA LYS A 452 10.37 37.56 140.53
C LYS A 452 10.18 36.61 139.35
N GLN A 453 9.98 35.32 139.60
CA GLN A 453 9.68 34.34 138.55
C GLN A 453 8.30 34.59 137.92
N VAL A 454 7.30 34.94 138.72
CA VAL A 454 5.96 35.33 138.26
C VAL A 454 6.01 36.65 137.49
N GLN A 455 6.73 37.66 137.96
CA GLN A 455 6.95 38.93 137.25
C GLN A 455 7.64 38.70 135.89
N ALA A 456 8.68 37.85 135.84
CA ALA A 456 9.33 37.49 134.59
C ALA A 456 8.40 36.72 133.63
N LYS A 457 7.58 35.79 134.15
CA LYS A 457 6.54 35.09 133.38
C LYS A 457 5.46 36.04 132.87
N VAL A 458 5.03 37.02 133.67
CA VAL A 458 4.07 38.05 133.27
C VAL A 458 4.65 38.91 132.16
N ALA A 459 5.86 39.46 132.32
CA ALA A 459 6.52 40.25 131.28
C ALA A 459 6.76 39.44 129.99
N GLN A 460 7.07 38.14 130.09
CA GLN A 460 7.15 37.23 128.94
C GLN A 460 5.79 37.03 128.27
N LEU A 461 4.72 36.85 129.05
CA LEU A 461 3.35 36.70 128.54
C LEU A 461 2.84 37.99 127.91
N GLU A 462 3.08 39.15 128.52
CA GLU A 462 2.78 40.49 127.98
C GLU A 462 3.52 40.73 126.65
N GLY A 463 4.82 40.39 126.59
CA GLY A 463 5.59 40.44 125.34
C GLY A 463 5.04 39.52 124.25
N SER A 464 4.64 38.29 124.61
CA SER A 464 4.00 37.36 123.67
C SER A 464 2.62 37.84 123.23
N ALA A 465 1.83 38.43 124.13
CA ALA A 465 0.51 38.97 123.85
C ALA A 465 0.60 40.19 122.92
N ALA A 466 1.56 41.09 123.15
CA ALA A 466 1.86 42.21 122.24
C ALA A 466 2.29 41.70 120.85
N GLY A 467 3.12 40.65 120.79
CA GLY A 467 3.48 39.98 119.54
C GLY A 467 2.27 39.38 118.81
N HIS A 468 1.39 38.69 119.54
CA HIS A 468 0.15 38.13 118.99
C HIS A 468 -0.86 39.22 118.57
N VAL A 469 -0.94 40.36 119.26
CA VAL A 469 -1.75 41.51 118.84
C VAL A 469 -1.21 42.10 117.53
N ALA A 470 0.10 42.35 117.43
CA ALA A 470 0.71 42.84 116.19
C ALA A 470 0.56 41.84 115.02
N GLU A 471 0.59 40.53 115.29
CA GLU A 471 0.26 39.52 114.28
C GLU A 471 -1.23 39.51 113.90
N LEU A 472 -2.15 39.66 114.86
CA LEU A 472 -3.58 39.78 114.59
C LEU A 472 -3.90 41.05 113.78
N GLU A 473 -3.26 42.18 114.06
CA GLU A 473 -3.38 43.41 113.26
C GLU A 473 -2.86 43.22 111.83
N ARG A 474 -1.70 42.56 111.68
CA ARG A 474 -1.12 42.19 110.37
C ARG A 474 -2.05 41.25 109.58
N LEU A 475 -2.64 40.25 110.25
CA LEU A 475 -3.59 39.33 109.65
C LEU A 475 -4.91 40.03 109.30
N GLN A 476 -5.41 40.92 110.15
CA GLN A 476 -6.62 41.70 109.90
C GLN A 476 -6.41 42.66 108.72
N GLN A 477 -5.24 43.31 108.61
CA GLN A 477 -4.92 44.09 107.42
C GLN A 477 -4.84 43.21 106.17
N ARG A 478 -4.21 42.04 106.25
CA ARG A 478 -4.16 41.10 105.11
C ARG A 478 -5.54 40.60 104.70
N VAL A 479 -6.47 40.43 105.64
CA VAL A 479 -7.88 40.14 105.35
C VAL A 479 -8.53 41.31 104.61
N ARG A 480 -8.39 42.56 105.10
CA ARG A 480 -8.90 43.76 104.39
C ARG A 480 -8.34 43.90 102.97
N ASP A 481 -7.04 43.63 102.78
CA ASP A 481 -6.41 43.65 101.45
C ASP A 481 -7.03 42.59 100.52
N LEU A 482 -7.25 41.37 101.03
CA LEU A 482 -7.87 40.27 100.30
C LEU A 482 -9.35 40.51 100.02
N GLU A 483 -10.09 41.14 100.93
CA GLU A 483 -11.49 41.55 100.71
C GLU A 483 -11.59 42.58 99.57
N LEU A 484 -10.68 43.56 99.53
CA LEU A 484 -10.58 44.52 98.43
C LEU A 484 -10.15 43.85 97.10
N GLU A 485 -9.25 42.87 97.15
CA GLU A 485 -8.85 42.09 95.97
C GLU A 485 -10.00 41.21 95.45
N VAL A 486 -10.77 40.57 96.34
CA VAL A 486 -11.99 39.83 96.00
C VAL A 486 -13.06 40.75 95.43
N ALA A 487 -13.29 41.93 96.01
CA ALA A 487 -14.24 42.92 95.49
C ALA A 487 -13.85 43.40 94.08
N ARG A 488 -12.58 43.74 93.85
CA ARG A 488 -12.04 44.04 92.51
C ARG A 488 -12.20 42.87 91.55
N SER A 489 -11.96 41.63 91.99
CA SER A 489 -12.16 40.43 91.16
C SER A 489 -13.64 40.21 90.80
N ALA A 490 -14.58 40.61 91.66
CA ALA A 490 -16.01 40.51 91.42
C ALA A 490 -16.48 41.59 90.45
N GLN A 491 -16.04 42.83 90.64
CA GLN A 491 -16.28 43.93 89.71
C GLN A 491 -15.71 43.63 88.32
N ASN A 492 -14.46 43.14 88.23
CA ASN A 492 -13.84 42.73 86.97
C ASN A 492 -14.55 41.52 86.32
N ARG A 493 -15.14 40.62 87.11
CA ARG A 493 -16.00 39.55 86.58
C ARG A 493 -17.31 40.10 86.03
N GLN A 494 -17.91 41.09 86.69
CA GLN A 494 -19.15 41.73 86.25
C GLN A 494 -18.96 42.57 84.98
N THR A 495 -17.86 43.31 84.86
CA THR A 495 -17.54 44.03 83.61
C THR A 495 -17.14 43.08 82.49
N ASN A 496 -16.41 41.99 82.78
CA ASN A 496 -16.14 40.96 81.78
C ASN A 496 -17.42 40.22 81.35
N SER A 497 -18.40 40.00 82.24
CA SER A 497 -19.68 39.41 81.85
C SER A 497 -20.51 40.37 81.02
N SER A 498 -20.61 41.66 81.39
CA SER A 498 -21.33 42.65 80.57
C SER A 498 -20.68 42.83 79.19
N LEU A 499 -19.35 42.93 79.11
CA LEU A 499 -18.63 42.97 77.82
C LEU A 499 -18.80 41.67 77.01
N THR A 500 -18.95 40.52 77.66
CA THR A 500 -19.23 39.23 76.99
C THR A 500 -20.68 39.17 76.49
N GLU A 501 -21.63 39.70 77.24
CA GLU A 501 -23.04 39.82 76.86
C GLU A 501 -23.22 40.83 75.71
N GLU A 502 -22.58 41.99 75.79
CA GLU A 502 -22.49 42.98 74.71
C GLU A 502 -21.89 42.35 73.45
N LEU A 503 -20.71 41.72 73.55
CA LEU A 503 -20.06 41.02 72.44
C LEU A 503 -20.95 39.92 71.83
N ASN A 504 -21.70 39.18 72.66
CA ASN A 504 -22.63 38.17 72.17
C ASN A 504 -23.88 38.79 71.54
N SER A 505 -24.34 39.96 72.01
CA SER A 505 -25.41 40.74 71.37
C SER A 505 -24.98 41.31 70.02
N GLU A 506 -23.74 41.79 69.90
CA GLU A 506 -23.15 42.24 68.65
C GLU A 506 -22.94 41.07 67.68
N ARG A 507 -22.43 39.93 68.16
CA ARG A 507 -22.37 38.68 67.36
C ARG A 507 -23.75 38.26 66.87
N ALA A 508 -24.78 38.32 67.72
CA ALA A 508 -26.16 38.01 67.31
C ALA A 508 -26.69 39.02 66.29
N ARG A 509 -26.35 40.31 66.42
CA ARG A 509 -26.71 41.38 65.47
C ARG A 509 -25.98 41.22 64.13
N VAL A 510 -24.70 40.85 64.15
CA VAL A 510 -23.91 40.51 62.94
C VAL A 510 -24.49 39.27 62.28
N ILE A 511 -24.79 38.19 63.01
CA ILE A 511 -25.45 37.00 62.44
C ILE A 511 -26.83 37.33 61.86
N ALA A 512 -27.59 38.24 62.47
CA ALA A 512 -28.85 38.73 61.92
C ALA A 512 -28.65 39.60 60.66
N ALA A 513 -27.63 40.45 60.64
CA ALA A 513 -27.25 41.26 59.49
C ALA A 513 -26.73 40.40 58.33
N ASP A 514 -25.89 39.39 58.58
CA ASP A 514 -25.39 38.42 57.61
C ASP A 514 -26.52 37.58 57.04
N LYS A 515 -27.43 37.08 57.90
CA LYS A 515 -28.68 36.45 57.44
C LYS A 515 -29.48 37.40 56.55
N LYS A 516 -29.57 38.69 56.92
CA LYS A 516 -30.30 39.67 56.11
C LYS A 516 -29.59 40.02 54.81
N VAL A 517 -28.26 40.01 54.78
CA VAL A 517 -27.45 40.16 53.56
C VAL A 517 -27.60 38.92 52.67
N VAL A 518 -27.66 37.71 53.22
CA VAL A 518 -27.93 36.48 52.45
C VAL A 518 -29.38 36.46 51.94
N GLU A 519 -30.36 36.89 52.73
CA GLU A 519 -31.75 37.10 52.27
C GLU A 519 -31.81 38.13 51.15
N LEU A 520 -31.17 39.30 51.30
CA LEU A 520 -31.15 40.36 50.29
C LEU A 520 -30.36 39.97 49.05
N GLN A 521 -29.28 39.19 49.18
CA GLN A 521 -28.56 38.59 48.05
C GLN A 521 -29.41 37.52 47.35
N GLN A 522 -30.20 36.73 48.09
CA GLN A 522 -31.11 35.76 47.48
C GLN A 522 -32.32 36.43 46.83
N GLN A 523 -32.86 37.49 47.44
CA GLN A 523 -33.87 38.35 46.83
C GLN A 523 -33.30 39.03 45.58
N LEU A 524 -32.08 39.55 45.61
CA LEU A 524 -31.40 40.13 44.45
C LEU A 524 -31.11 39.08 43.37
N LYS A 525 -30.69 37.86 43.72
CA LYS A 525 -30.57 36.74 42.76
C LYS A 525 -31.92 36.37 42.17
N ASN A 526 -32.99 36.38 42.97
CA ASN A 526 -34.34 36.09 42.52
C ASN A 526 -34.90 37.22 41.63
N THR A 527 -34.68 38.49 41.96
CA THR A 527 -35.12 39.62 41.13
C THR A 527 -34.24 39.83 39.90
N LEU A 528 -32.95 39.48 39.94
CA LEU A 528 -32.10 39.40 38.74
C LEU A 528 -32.46 38.19 37.87
N HIS A 529 -32.90 37.07 38.45
CA HIS A 529 -33.40 35.94 37.69
C HIS A 529 -34.78 36.23 37.09
N GLN A 530 -35.70 36.84 37.85
CA GLN A 530 -36.98 37.35 37.35
C GLN A 530 -36.75 38.42 36.29
N LEU A 531 -35.86 39.38 36.50
CA LEU A 531 -35.49 40.37 35.49
C LEU A 531 -34.94 39.67 34.24
N ARG A 532 -34.03 38.69 34.35
CA ARG A 532 -33.56 37.92 33.19
C ARG A 532 -34.65 37.07 32.53
N LEU A 533 -35.65 36.60 33.29
CA LEU A 533 -36.82 35.92 32.75
C LEU A 533 -37.78 36.92 32.08
N GLU A 534 -37.90 38.14 32.58
CA GLU A 534 -38.67 39.22 31.95
C GLU A 534 -37.91 39.91 30.80
N GLU A 535 -36.58 39.88 30.77
CA GLU A 535 -35.72 40.26 29.65
C GLU A 535 -35.73 39.16 28.58
N ALA A 536 -35.77 37.88 28.98
CA ALA A 536 -36.02 36.77 28.07
C ALA A 536 -37.45 36.82 27.53
N ARG A 537 -38.47 37.05 28.37
CA ARG A 537 -39.87 37.21 27.95
C ARG A 537 -40.07 38.48 27.14
N ALA A 538 -39.46 39.60 27.47
CA ALA A 538 -39.52 40.83 26.66
C ALA A 538 -38.67 40.71 25.39
N GLY A 539 -37.60 39.93 25.42
CA GLY A 539 -36.81 39.56 24.25
C GLY A 539 -37.59 38.62 23.32
N GLU A 540 -38.34 37.68 23.89
CA GLU A 540 -39.24 36.74 23.23
C GLU A 540 -40.55 37.39 22.78
N THR A 541 -41.14 38.34 23.50
CA THR A 541 -42.31 39.10 23.03
C THR A 541 -41.87 40.16 22.04
N SER A 542 -40.78 40.90 22.25
CA SER A 542 -40.24 41.79 21.22
C SER A 542 -39.76 41.01 19.99
N LYS A 543 -39.31 39.75 20.15
CA LYS A 543 -39.06 38.84 19.03
C LYS A 543 -40.37 38.36 18.43
N LEU A 544 -41.36 37.91 19.18
CA LEU A 544 -42.66 37.49 18.66
C LEU A 544 -43.45 38.66 18.07
N GLU A 545 -43.19 39.90 18.47
CA GLU A 545 -43.69 41.14 17.87
C GLU A 545 -42.89 41.54 16.64
N ARG A 546 -41.58 41.26 16.59
CA ARG A 546 -40.79 41.33 15.35
C ARG A 546 -41.28 40.26 14.41
N ASP A 547 -41.15 38.98 14.74
CA ASP A 547 -41.74 37.85 14.04
C ASP A 547 -43.25 38.06 13.72
N THR A 548 -44.08 38.76 14.52
CA THR A 548 -45.49 39.08 14.16
C THR A 548 -45.64 40.34 13.31
N ARG A 549 -44.78 41.37 13.45
CA ARG A 549 -44.72 42.49 12.50
C ARG A 549 -44.14 42.01 11.19
N ASP A 550 -43.00 41.35 11.19
CA ASP A 550 -42.40 40.62 10.09
C ASP A 550 -43.34 39.55 9.51
N LEU A 551 -44.17 38.82 10.29
CA LEU A 551 -45.22 37.95 9.71
C LEU A 551 -46.45 38.74 9.24
N SER A 552 -46.78 39.89 9.80
CA SER A 552 -47.85 40.78 9.32
C SER A 552 -47.44 41.50 8.04
N ASP A 553 -46.17 41.84 7.91
CA ASP A 553 -45.52 42.53 6.80
C ASP A 553 -45.11 41.51 5.74
N ASN A 554 -44.73 40.28 6.11
CA ASN A 554 -44.70 39.15 5.19
C ASN A 554 -46.12 38.72 4.80
N LEU A 555 -47.15 38.78 5.65
CA LEU A 555 -48.53 38.52 5.24
C LEU A 555 -49.09 39.65 4.38
N SER A 556 -48.66 40.90 4.58
CA SER A 556 -49.06 42.05 3.78
C SER A 556 -48.26 42.13 2.49
N ALA A 557 -46.99 41.71 2.49
CA ALA A 557 -46.18 41.48 1.30
C ALA A 557 -46.53 40.17 0.59
N LEU A 558 -47.13 39.17 1.25
CA LEU A 558 -47.73 37.98 0.63
C LEU A 558 -49.16 38.25 0.19
N ARG A 559 -49.89 39.22 0.76
CA ARG A 559 -51.14 39.75 0.20
C ARG A 559 -50.85 40.66 -0.99
N ALA A 560 -49.85 41.52 -0.90
CA ALA A 560 -49.37 42.35 -2.01
C ALA A 560 -48.75 41.46 -3.09
N ARG A 561 -47.92 40.46 -2.76
CA ARG A 561 -47.48 39.43 -3.72
C ARG A 561 -48.58 38.46 -4.11
N LEU A 562 -49.69 38.29 -3.38
CA LEU A 562 -50.84 37.51 -3.87
C LEU A 562 -51.71 38.34 -4.82
N GLN A 563 -51.80 39.65 -4.62
CA GLN A 563 -52.45 40.59 -5.54
C GLN A 563 -51.57 40.83 -6.76
N GLU A 564 -50.26 40.97 -6.58
CA GLU A 564 -49.26 41.02 -7.63
C GLU A 564 -49.19 39.67 -8.33
N ASP A 565 -49.14 38.53 -7.64
CA ASP A 565 -49.33 37.21 -8.26
C ASP A 565 -50.71 37.07 -8.91
N GLN A 566 -51.77 37.75 -8.46
CA GLN A 566 -53.07 37.70 -9.15
C GLN A 566 -53.08 38.60 -10.39
N LEU A 567 -52.33 39.70 -10.40
CA LEU A 567 -52.15 40.58 -11.55
C LEU A 567 -51.11 40.00 -12.53
N GLN A 568 -50.06 39.35 -12.03
CA GLN A 568 -49.06 38.58 -12.76
C GLN A 568 -49.65 37.23 -13.20
N ARG A 569 -50.55 36.56 -12.46
CA ARG A 569 -51.30 35.40 -12.97
C ARG A 569 -52.39 35.84 -13.93
N LYS A 570 -52.99 37.02 -13.80
CA LYS A 570 -53.87 37.57 -14.86
C LYS A 570 -53.07 37.99 -16.09
N LEU A 571 -51.87 38.55 -15.92
CA LEU A 571 -50.96 38.91 -17.01
C LEU A 571 -50.31 37.68 -17.63
N LEU A 572 -49.96 36.65 -16.85
CA LEU A 572 -49.47 35.35 -17.30
C LEU A 572 -50.60 34.48 -17.80
N GLN A 573 -51.85 34.67 -17.38
CA GLN A 573 -53.03 34.08 -18.01
C GLN A 573 -53.36 34.81 -19.30
N GLN A 574 -53.23 36.15 -19.38
CA GLN A 574 -53.35 36.89 -20.64
C GLN A 574 -52.19 36.54 -21.58
N LYS A 575 -50.97 36.36 -21.05
CA LYS A 575 -49.79 35.93 -21.81
C LYS A 575 -49.80 34.44 -22.10
N ASP A 576 -50.47 33.60 -21.32
CA ASP A 576 -50.75 32.19 -21.65
C ASP A 576 -52.02 32.06 -22.51
N GLU A 577 -52.93 33.02 -22.54
CA GLU A 577 -54.03 33.09 -23.51
C GLU A 577 -53.51 33.64 -24.84
N GLU A 578 -52.57 34.58 -24.82
CA GLU A 578 -51.78 35.03 -25.98
C GLU A 578 -50.81 33.94 -26.43
N LEU A 579 -50.11 33.25 -25.53
CA LEU A 579 -49.20 32.15 -25.88
C LEU A 579 -50.00 30.90 -26.24
N GLN A 580 -51.19 30.65 -25.70
CA GLN A 580 -52.11 29.63 -26.21
C GLN A 580 -52.77 30.09 -27.52
N GLN A 581 -52.99 31.37 -27.79
CA GLN A 581 -53.42 31.84 -29.11
C GLN A 581 -52.27 31.75 -30.11
N GLN A 582 -51.04 32.04 -29.71
CA GLN A 582 -49.82 31.83 -30.49
C GLN A 582 -49.52 30.35 -30.64
N VAL A 583 -49.81 29.48 -29.66
CA VAL A 583 -49.66 28.02 -29.73
C VAL A 583 -50.85 27.37 -30.44
N ARG A 584 -52.04 27.97 -30.47
CA ARG A 584 -53.14 27.56 -31.37
C ARG A 584 -52.86 28.03 -32.79
N SER A 585 -52.27 29.21 -32.97
CA SER A 585 -51.81 29.72 -34.27
C SER A 585 -50.58 28.97 -34.77
N LEU A 586 -49.64 28.61 -33.88
CA LEU A 586 -48.47 27.78 -34.18
C LEU A 586 -48.85 26.31 -34.30
N ARG A 587 -49.85 25.78 -33.58
CA ARG A 587 -50.44 24.45 -33.85
C ARG A 587 -51.31 24.44 -35.09
N ALA A 588 -51.87 25.57 -35.52
CA ALA A 588 -52.56 25.69 -36.81
C ALA A 588 -51.54 25.83 -37.95
N LYS A 589 -50.45 26.57 -37.74
CA LYS A 589 -49.31 26.67 -38.66
C LYS A 589 -48.55 25.35 -38.75
N GLU A 590 -48.31 24.69 -37.63
CA GLU A 590 -47.83 23.31 -37.51
C GLU A 590 -48.84 22.39 -38.18
N ALA A 591 -50.14 22.42 -37.90
CA ALA A 591 -51.11 21.62 -38.66
C ALA A 591 -51.20 21.97 -40.16
N THR A 592 -50.81 23.17 -40.62
CA THR A 592 -50.59 23.45 -42.06
C THR A 592 -49.22 23.00 -42.56
N LEU A 593 -48.18 22.99 -41.73
CA LEU A 593 -46.81 22.56 -42.04
C LEU A 593 -46.62 21.05 -41.84
N THR A 594 -47.51 20.38 -41.12
CA THR A 594 -47.61 18.93 -40.91
C THR A 594 -48.57 18.36 -41.93
N ARG A 595 -49.61 19.11 -42.33
CA ARG A 595 -50.30 18.83 -43.60
C ARG A 595 -49.36 19.03 -44.77
N SER A 596 -48.72 20.19 -44.91
CA SER A 596 -47.74 20.45 -45.97
C SER A 596 -46.51 19.55 -45.88
N ASN A 597 -46.02 19.15 -44.70
CA ASN A 597 -44.98 18.12 -44.59
C ASN A 597 -45.54 16.70 -44.78
N SER A 598 -46.84 16.43 -44.62
CA SER A 598 -47.43 15.15 -45.04
C SER A 598 -47.71 15.13 -46.54
N GLU A 599 -48.06 16.26 -47.15
CA GLU A 599 -48.22 16.46 -48.59
C GLU A 599 -46.84 16.42 -49.26
N MET A 600 -45.83 17.05 -48.68
CA MET A 600 -44.43 16.97 -49.12
C MET A 600 -43.77 15.65 -48.73
N SER A 601 -44.15 14.98 -47.63
CA SER A 601 -43.68 13.62 -47.33
C SER A 601 -44.43 12.57 -48.15
N HIS A 602 -45.65 12.83 -48.61
CA HIS A 602 -46.35 12.01 -49.58
C HIS A 602 -45.81 12.29 -50.98
N HIS A 603 -45.49 13.52 -51.36
CA HIS A 603 -44.75 13.81 -52.60
C HIS A 603 -43.32 13.26 -52.54
N THR A 604 -42.64 13.30 -51.39
CA THR A 604 -41.36 12.62 -51.20
C THR A 604 -41.55 11.11 -51.23
N GLN A 605 -42.59 10.52 -50.64
CA GLN A 605 -42.90 9.09 -50.76
C GLN A 605 -43.37 8.70 -52.18
N GLU A 606 -44.01 9.58 -52.93
CA GLU A 606 -44.40 9.39 -54.34
C GLU A 606 -43.17 9.49 -55.23
N LEU A 607 -42.25 10.42 -54.93
CA LEU A 607 -40.96 10.54 -55.59
C LEU A 607 -40.00 9.43 -55.16
N GLU A 608 -40.09 8.89 -53.94
CA GLU A 608 -39.32 7.75 -53.44
C GLU A 608 -39.90 6.44 -53.93
N MET A 609 -41.22 6.29 -54.03
CA MET A 609 -41.86 5.17 -54.74
C MET A 609 -41.59 5.26 -56.23
N ARG A 610 -41.57 6.46 -56.83
CA ARG A 610 -41.23 6.64 -58.25
C ARG A 610 -39.73 6.51 -58.49
N LEU A 611 -38.87 6.87 -57.55
CA LEU A 611 -37.43 6.59 -57.58
C LEU A 611 -37.17 5.13 -57.29
N GLN A 612 -37.91 4.46 -56.41
CA GLN A 612 -37.82 3.02 -56.17
C GLN A 612 -38.36 2.23 -57.36
N VAL A 613 -39.41 2.73 -58.04
CA VAL A 613 -39.86 2.22 -59.33
C VAL A 613 -38.77 2.46 -60.38
N LEU A 614 -38.27 3.68 -60.58
CA LEU A 614 -37.17 3.99 -61.52
C LEU A 614 -35.86 3.28 -61.17
N GLU A 615 -35.59 2.97 -59.90
CA GLU A 615 -34.45 2.18 -59.43
C GLU A 615 -34.71 0.69 -59.58
N SER A 616 -35.94 0.23 -59.44
CA SER A 616 -36.32 -1.14 -59.78
C SER A 616 -36.31 -1.35 -61.28
N GLU A 617 -36.74 -0.38 -62.08
CA GLU A 617 -36.67 -0.32 -63.54
C GLU A 617 -35.23 -0.15 -63.99
N LEU A 618 -34.40 0.63 -63.28
CA LEU A 618 -32.96 0.72 -63.52
C LEU A 618 -32.23 -0.53 -63.04
N ASN A 619 -32.73 -1.27 -62.04
CA ASN A 619 -32.13 -2.51 -61.56
C ASN A 619 -32.62 -3.75 -62.32
N THR A 620 -33.83 -3.74 -62.89
CA THR A 620 -34.26 -4.67 -63.93
C THR A 620 -33.58 -4.30 -65.23
N ALA A 621 -33.55 -3.04 -65.68
CA ALA A 621 -32.76 -2.66 -66.86
C ALA A 621 -31.24 -2.88 -66.65
N ARG A 622 -30.70 -2.83 -65.42
CA ARG A 622 -29.32 -3.27 -65.13
C ARG A 622 -29.19 -4.78 -65.00
N GLU A 623 -30.19 -5.54 -64.58
CA GLU A 623 -30.10 -7.01 -64.55
C GLU A 623 -30.46 -7.65 -65.90
N GLU A 624 -31.26 -6.97 -66.71
CA GLU A 624 -31.49 -7.15 -68.14
C GLU A 624 -30.27 -6.69 -68.92
N GLN A 625 -29.60 -5.58 -68.55
CA GLN A 625 -28.30 -5.23 -69.14
C GLN A 625 -27.20 -6.17 -68.64
N ARG A 626 -27.28 -6.73 -67.43
CA ARG A 626 -26.35 -7.78 -66.97
C ARG A 626 -26.73 -9.15 -67.55
N SER A 627 -27.97 -9.46 -67.87
CA SER A 627 -28.36 -10.72 -68.52
C SER A 627 -28.16 -10.64 -70.02
N SER A 628 -28.40 -9.47 -70.60
CA SER A 628 -27.97 -9.05 -71.94
C SER A 628 -26.46 -9.12 -72.00
N GLN A 629 -25.69 -8.46 -71.14
CA GLN A 629 -24.23 -8.57 -71.09
C GLN A 629 -23.74 -9.99 -70.78
N LYS A 630 -24.40 -10.78 -69.91
CA LYS A 630 -24.09 -12.22 -69.74
C LYS A 630 -24.44 -13.01 -71.01
N SER A 631 -25.43 -12.59 -71.79
CA SER A 631 -25.79 -13.21 -73.06
C SER A 631 -24.89 -12.74 -74.20
N CYS A 632 -24.42 -11.49 -74.20
CA CYS A 632 -23.41 -10.95 -75.11
C CYS A 632 -22.08 -11.60 -74.80
N HIS A 633 -21.64 -11.66 -73.54
CA HIS A 633 -20.47 -12.45 -73.15
C HIS A 633 -20.63 -13.94 -73.46
N ARG A 634 -21.82 -14.56 -73.35
CA ARG A 634 -22.04 -15.93 -73.84
C ARG A 634 -22.05 -16.03 -75.37
N LEU A 635 -22.53 -15.02 -76.08
CA LEU A 635 -22.54 -14.93 -77.54
C LEU A 635 -21.16 -14.54 -78.09
N GLU A 636 -20.33 -13.88 -77.29
CA GLU A 636 -18.93 -13.56 -77.52
C GLU A 636 -18.06 -14.77 -77.18
N GLU A 637 -18.34 -15.51 -76.10
CA GLU A 637 -17.75 -16.82 -75.82
C GLU A 637 -18.13 -17.84 -76.91
N GLN A 638 -19.40 -17.83 -77.38
CA GLN A 638 -19.85 -18.65 -78.50
C GLN A 638 -19.30 -18.16 -79.85
N LEU A 639 -19.14 -16.85 -80.05
CA LEU A 639 -18.51 -16.29 -81.25
C LEU A 639 -17.01 -16.55 -81.25
N LEU A 640 -16.34 -16.48 -80.10
CA LEU A 640 -14.92 -16.78 -79.94
C LEU A 640 -14.67 -18.29 -80.00
N SER A 641 -15.54 -19.14 -79.46
CA SER A 641 -15.43 -20.60 -79.64
C SER A 641 -15.79 -21.02 -81.07
N SER A 642 -16.79 -20.38 -81.70
CA SER A 642 -17.12 -20.55 -83.12
C SER A 642 -16.05 -19.94 -84.04
N GLN A 643 -15.34 -18.90 -83.60
CA GLN A 643 -14.20 -18.31 -84.29
C GLN A 643 -12.98 -19.22 -84.14
N HIS A 644 -12.67 -19.73 -82.95
CA HIS A 644 -11.63 -20.74 -82.75
C HIS A 644 -11.97 -22.08 -83.42
N GLU A 645 -13.26 -22.39 -83.63
CA GLU A 645 -13.71 -23.48 -84.51
C GLU A 645 -13.59 -23.12 -85.97
N SER A 646 -13.88 -21.89 -86.39
CA SER A 646 -13.61 -21.41 -87.75
C SER A 646 -12.10 -21.36 -88.04
N GLU A 647 -11.27 -20.99 -87.08
CA GLU A 647 -9.82 -20.96 -87.15
C GLU A 647 -9.24 -22.38 -87.18
N ARG A 648 -9.71 -23.28 -86.30
CA ARG A 648 -9.39 -24.73 -86.40
C ARG A 648 -9.85 -25.30 -87.73
N LEU A 649 -11.08 -25.05 -88.18
CA LEU A 649 -11.58 -25.54 -89.46
C LEU A 649 -10.88 -24.88 -90.65
N GLN A 650 -10.38 -23.64 -90.51
CA GLN A 650 -9.50 -23.00 -91.49
C GLN A 650 -8.08 -23.59 -91.45
N GLU A 651 -7.57 -24.03 -90.31
CA GLU A 651 -6.29 -24.72 -90.18
C GLU A 651 -6.36 -26.15 -90.69
N GLU A 652 -7.42 -26.89 -90.35
CA GLU A 652 -7.77 -28.17 -90.95
C GLU A 652 -8.01 -28.02 -92.46
N LEU A 653 -8.69 -26.96 -92.92
CA LEU A 653 -8.83 -26.68 -94.35
C LEU A 653 -7.49 -26.28 -95.00
N LYS A 654 -6.61 -25.51 -94.33
CA LYS A 654 -5.24 -25.23 -94.82
C LYS A 654 -4.42 -26.52 -94.90
N LEU A 655 -4.55 -27.42 -93.91
CA LEU A 655 -3.88 -28.73 -93.87
C LEU A 655 -4.46 -29.68 -94.92
N VAL A 656 -5.77 -29.70 -95.14
CA VAL A 656 -6.44 -30.48 -96.20
C VAL A 656 -6.11 -29.91 -97.57
N ILE A 657 -6.02 -28.59 -97.75
CA ILE A 657 -5.52 -27.95 -98.96
C ILE A 657 -4.05 -28.32 -99.18
N GLN A 658 -3.19 -28.30 -98.16
CA GLN A 658 -1.80 -28.76 -98.27
C GLN A 658 -1.69 -30.26 -98.57
N GLN A 659 -2.57 -31.10 -98.00
CA GLN A 659 -2.65 -32.53 -98.32
C GLN A 659 -3.15 -32.76 -99.76
N LEU A 660 -4.16 -32.01 -100.21
CA LEU A 660 -4.62 -31.99 -101.59
C LEU A 660 -3.50 -31.51 -102.51
N ASP A 661 -2.75 -30.47 -102.15
CA ASP A 661 -1.60 -29.96 -102.89
C ASP A 661 -0.48 -31.01 -102.99
N THR A 662 -0.14 -31.70 -101.90
CA THR A 662 0.84 -32.79 -101.96
C THR A 662 0.31 -33.98 -102.76
N ASN A 663 -0.99 -34.28 -102.72
CA ASN A 663 -1.60 -35.34 -103.51
C ASN A 663 -1.75 -34.98 -105.00
N ILE A 664 -1.99 -33.70 -105.33
CA ILE A 664 -1.98 -33.13 -106.68
C ILE A 664 -0.54 -33.11 -107.21
N ARG A 665 0.44 -32.72 -106.39
CA ARG A 665 1.88 -32.82 -106.74
C ARG A 665 2.28 -34.28 -106.98
N ARG A 666 1.92 -35.21 -106.09
CA ARG A 666 2.14 -36.67 -106.26
C ARG A 666 1.39 -37.23 -107.47
N TYR A 667 0.18 -36.75 -107.77
CA TYR A 667 -0.58 -37.16 -108.96
C TYR A 667 0.05 -36.62 -110.23
N ASN A 668 0.42 -35.34 -110.27
CA ASN A 668 1.09 -34.70 -111.39
C ASN A 668 2.50 -35.27 -111.61
N GLU A 669 3.19 -35.69 -110.54
CA GLU A 669 4.44 -36.42 -110.61
C GLU A 669 4.22 -37.85 -111.13
N LYS A 670 3.25 -38.60 -110.60
CA LYS A 670 2.85 -39.89 -111.20
C LYS A 670 2.47 -39.70 -112.67
N GLN A 671 1.75 -38.65 -113.03
CA GLN A 671 1.35 -38.33 -114.40
C GLN A 671 2.55 -37.91 -115.26
N SER A 672 3.55 -37.21 -114.73
CA SER A 672 4.79 -36.87 -115.45
C SER A 672 5.70 -38.08 -115.61
N GLN A 673 5.78 -38.96 -114.61
CA GLN A 673 6.40 -40.27 -114.66
C GLN A 673 5.67 -41.18 -115.65
N HIS A 674 4.34 -41.20 -115.70
CA HIS A 674 3.54 -41.96 -116.67
C HIS A 674 3.70 -41.37 -118.08
N LYS A 675 3.65 -40.05 -118.27
CA LYS A 675 3.98 -39.37 -119.54
C LYS A 675 5.41 -39.70 -119.98
N THR A 676 6.36 -39.83 -119.04
CA THR A 676 7.76 -40.16 -119.35
C THR A 676 7.97 -41.66 -119.63
N LYS A 677 7.30 -42.55 -118.90
CA LYS A 677 7.21 -43.99 -119.20
C LYS A 677 6.54 -44.21 -120.56
N LEU A 678 5.48 -43.47 -120.89
CA LEU A 678 4.80 -43.50 -122.18
C LEU A 678 5.65 -42.90 -123.31
N ARG A 679 6.42 -41.83 -123.07
CA ARG A 679 7.42 -41.33 -124.04
C ARG A 679 8.53 -42.37 -124.27
N ARG A 680 9.06 -43.00 -123.22
CA ARG A 680 10.05 -44.09 -123.34
C ARG A 680 9.47 -45.30 -124.06
N ALA A 681 8.25 -45.72 -123.73
CA ALA A 681 7.54 -46.81 -124.39
C ALA A 681 7.24 -46.48 -125.86
N LYS A 682 6.79 -45.26 -126.18
CA LYS A 682 6.63 -44.78 -127.56
C LYS A 682 7.97 -44.71 -128.29
N GLN A 683 9.07 -44.32 -127.64
CA GLN A 683 10.40 -44.27 -128.24
C GLN A 683 10.96 -45.69 -128.48
N ILE A 684 10.72 -46.63 -127.58
CA ILE A 684 11.05 -48.06 -127.76
C ILE A 684 10.18 -48.63 -128.88
N PHE A 685 8.87 -48.38 -128.88
CA PHE A 685 7.95 -48.82 -129.92
C PHE A 685 8.30 -48.22 -131.28
N MET A 686 8.68 -46.94 -131.36
CA MET A 686 9.19 -46.33 -132.60
C MET A 686 10.52 -46.93 -133.03
N LYS A 687 11.40 -47.35 -132.09
CA LYS A 687 12.63 -48.07 -132.43
C LYS A 687 12.36 -49.49 -132.94
N THR A 688 11.45 -50.23 -132.30
CA THR A 688 11.07 -51.57 -132.77
C THR A 688 10.24 -51.50 -134.05
N VAL A 689 9.36 -50.51 -134.21
CA VAL A 689 8.65 -50.25 -135.47
C VAL A 689 9.64 -49.89 -136.57
N THR A 690 10.59 -48.97 -136.37
CA THR A 690 11.61 -48.69 -137.40
C THR A 690 12.50 -49.91 -137.68
N GLN A 691 12.85 -50.73 -136.68
CA GLN A 691 13.52 -52.02 -136.91
C GLN A 691 12.65 -53.02 -137.68
N HIS A 692 11.35 -53.07 -137.42
CA HIS A 692 10.39 -53.90 -138.16
C HIS A 692 10.14 -53.35 -139.56
N GLU A 693 10.09 -52.04 -139.78
CA GLU A 693 10.01 -51.40 -141.11
C GLU A 693 11.27 -51.73 -141.91
N HIS A 694 12.47 -51.64 -141.32
CA HIS A 694 13.71 -52.07 -141.98
C HIS A 694 13.71 -53.57 -142.28
N ARG A 695 13.17 -54.43 -141.40
CA ARG A 695 13.10 -55.88 -141.63
C ARG A 695 11.98 -56.27 -142.60
N ILE A 696 10.86 -55.55 -142.62
CA ILE A 696 9.78 -55.68 -143.59
C ILE A 696 10.30 -55.26 -144.95
N GLN A 697 10.93 -54.09 -145.07
CA GLN A 697 11.52 -53.63 -146.32
C GLN A 697 12.67 -54.53 -146.80
N GLN A 698 13.44 -55.12 -145.88
CA GLN A 698 14.38 -56.19 -146.24
C GLN A 698 13.63 -57.44 -146.75
N LEU A 699 12.56 -57.87 -146.09
CA LEU A 699 11.74 -59.01 -146.53
C LEU A 699 10.97 -58.74 -147.82
N GLU A 700 10.60 -57.50 -148.13
CA GLU A 700 10.00 -57.05 -149.39
C GLU A 700 11.05 -57.04 -150.52
N ASN A 701 12.29 -56.65 -150.21
CA ASN A 701 13.42 -56.81 -151.13
C ASN A 701 13.75 -58.30 -151.35
N ASP A 702 13.83 -59.11 -150.29
CA ASP A 702 14.04 -60.57 -150.34
C ASP A 702 12.91 -61.25 -151.13
N LEU A 703 11.65 -60.82 -150.95
CA LEU A 703 10.47 -61.37 -151.62
C LEU A 703 10.36 -60.90 -153.07
N SER A 704 10.70 -59.65 -153.40
CA SER A 704 10.76 -59.17 -154.79
C SER A 704 11.88 -59.83 -155.59
N LEU A 705 13.01 -60.13 -154.92
CA LEU A 705 14.06 -60.97 -155.47
C LEU A 705 13.58 -62.41 -155.67
N ALA A 706 12.87 -62.99 -154.69
CA ALA A 706 12.28 -64.33 -154.81
C ALA A 706 11.20 -64.43 -155.89
N THR A 707 10.36 -63.40 -156.09
CA THR A 707 9.42 -63.36 -157.21
C THR A 707 10.13 -63.19 -158.53
N SER A 708 11.18 -62.35 -158.63
CA SER A 708 11.98 -62.25 -159.87
C SER A 708 12.74 -63.55 -160.20
N LEU A 709 13.20 -64.28 -159.18
CA LEU A 709 13.79 -65.61 -159.34
C LEU A 709 12.75 -66.66 -159.71
N SER A 710 11.54 -66.62 -159.14
CA SER A 710 10.43 -67.52 -159.50
C SER A 710 9.82 -67.19 -160.87
N GLU A 711 9.86 -65.94 -161.32
CA GLU A 711 9.53 -65.53 -162.69
C GLU A 711 10.57 -66.09 -163.66
N LYS A 712 11.87 -65.91 -163.39
CA LYS A 712 12.94 -66.55 -164.16
C LYS A 712 12.84 -68.08 -164.15
N GLU A 713 12.46 -68.69 -163.03
CA GLU A 713 12.21 -70.13 -162.93
C GLU A 713 11.01 -70.54 -163.78
N LYS A 714 9.91 -69.79 -163.77
CA LYS A 714 8.77 -70.00 -164.70
C LYS A 714 9.15 -69.79 -166.16
N ASP A 715 10.08 -68.88 -166.45
CA ASP A 715 10.61 -68.65 -167.79
C ASP A 715 11.46 -69.84 -168.25
N TRP A 716 12.35 -70.34 -167.39
CA TRP A 716 13.09 -71.59 -167.61
C TRP A 716 12.18 -72.81 -167.72
N ILE A 717 11.12 -72.90 -166.91
CA ILE A 717 10.12 -73.98 -167.02
C ILE A 717 9.41 -73.87 -168.38
N ARG A 718 9.03 -72.66 -168.84
CA ARG A 718 8.40 -72.50 -170.16
C ARG A 718 9.32 -72.92 -171.29
N THR A 719 10.56 -72.45 -171.34
CA THR A 719 11.51 -72.86 -172.39
C THR A 719 11.82 -74.36 -172.33
N VAL A 720 11.94 -74.95 -171.13
CA VAL A 720 12.11 -76.41 -170.98
C VAL A 720 10.84 -77.17 -171.39
N THR A 721 9.63 -76.66 -171.17
CA THR A 721 8.41 -77.30 -171.70
C THR A 721 8.28 -77.16 -173.20
N GLU A 722 8.66 -76.02 -173.79
CA GLU A 722 8.66 -75.78 -175.23
C GLU A 722 9.65 -76.73 -175.94
N GLU A 723 10.88 -76.86 -175.42
CA GLU A 723 11.88 -77.84 -175.87
C GLU A 723 11.42 -79.30 -175.67
N ASN A 724 10.76 -79.62 -174.56
CA ASN A 724 10.27 -80.98 -174.28
C ASN A 724 9.06 -81.34 -175.16
N ASP A 725 8.16 -80.41 -175.46
CA ASP A 725 7.08 -80.61 -176.44
C ASP A 725 7.65 -80.76 -177.86
N GLN A 726 8.70 -80.01 -178.21
CA GLN A 726 9.44 -80.17 -179.47
C GLN A 726 10.08 -81.57 -179.57
N LEU A 727 10.79 -82.02 -178.53
CA LEU A 727 11.35 -83.38 -178.45
C LEU A 727 10.26 -84.47 -178.43
N LEU A 728 9.08 -84.19 -177.88
CA LEU A 728 7.92 -85.09 -177.93
C LEU A 728 7.28 -85.15 -179.32
N LEU A 729 7.35 -84.08 -180.12
CA LEU A 729 6.96 -84.09 -181.54
C LEU A 729 7.96 -84.91 -182.36
N GLU A 730 9.26 -84.65 -182.22
CA GLU A 730 10.32 -85.43 -182.89
C GLU A 730 10.24 -86.92 -182.52
N ARG A 731 9.99 -87.25 -181.25
CA ARG A 731 9.76 -88.62 -180.80
C ARG A 731 8.52 -89.26 -181.44
N ARG A 732 7.43 -88.51 -181.64
CA ARG A 732 6.22 -89.03 -182.33
C ARG A 732 6.53 -89.32 -183.80
N GLU A 733 7.23 -88.42 -184.50
CA GLU A 733 7.65 -88.66 -185.88
C GLU A 733 8.57 -89.88 -186.01
N LEU A 734 9.56 -90.01 -185.11
CA LEU A 734 10.48 -91.14 -185.12
C LEU A 734 9.76 -92.46 -184.81
N LEU A 735 8.81 -92.47 -183.86
CA LEU A 735 7.97 -93.63 -183.59
C LEU A 735 7.08 -94.00 -184.79
N GLN A 736 6.50 -93.01 -185.49
CA GLN A 736 5.73 -93.27 -186.71
C GLN A 736 6.59 -93.93 -187.79
N ARG A 737 7.80 -93.41 -188.05
CA ARG A 737 8.75 -94.02 -189.02
C ARG A 737 9.15 -95.45 -188.63
N ILE A 738 9.22 -95.76 -187.32
CA ILE A 738 9.45 -97.13 -186.83
C ILE A 738 8.23 -98.01 -187.09
N SER A 739 7.01 -97.57 -186.74
CA SER A 739 5.78 -98.34 -186.98
C SER A 739 5.53 -98.62 -188.46
N GLU A 740 5.83 -97.66 -189.34
CA GLU A 740 5.78 -97.84 -190.81
C GLU A 740 6.77 -98.93 -191.29
N ALA A 741 7.96 -99.01 -190.69
CA ALA A 741 8.93 -100.08 -190.98
C ALA A 741 8.52 -101.45 -190.38
N GLU A 742 7.92 -101.47 -189.18
CA GLU A 742 7.43 -102.68 -188.52
C GLU A 742 6.22 -103.30 -189.26
N GLU A 743 5.28 -102.48 -189.76
CA GLU A 743 4.17 -102.92 -190.63
C GLU A 743 4.70 -103.65 -191.87
N MET A 744 5.70 -103.06 -192.55
CA MET A 744 6.35 -103.65 -193.73
C MET A 744 7.03 -104.99 -193.40
N GLY A 745 7.74 -105.07 -192.28
CA GLY A 745 8.38 -106.31 -191.81
C GLY A 745 7.36 -107.41 -191.45
N ASN A 746 6.29 -107.06 -190.73
CA ASN A 746 5.24 -108.00 -190.32
C ASN A 746 4.47 -108.57 -191.51
N ASN A 747 4.22 -107.77 -192.56
CA ASN A 747 3.59 -108.25 -193.78
C ASN A 747 4.47 -109.24 -194.56
N GLY A 748 5.79 -109.04 -194.56
CA GLY A 748 6.76 -110.04 -195.03
C GLY A 748 6.70 -111.35 -194.23
N LEU A 749 6.68 -111.26 -192.90
CA LEU A 749 6.65 -112.42 -191.99
C LEU A 749 5.38 -113.27 -192.12
N ARG A 750 4.21 -112.62 -192.23
CA ARG A 750 2.91 -113.29 -192.47
C ARG A 750 2.94 -114.11 -193.77
N THR A 751 3.51 -113.52 -194.82
CA THR A 751 3.65 -114.16 -196.14
C THR A 751 4.55 -115.40 -196.07
N ALA A 752 5.74 -115.29 -195.45
CA ALA A 752 6.67 -116.41 -195.27
C ALA A 752 6.08 -117.55 -194.42
N THR A 753 5.37 -117.22 -193.33
CA THR A 753 4.74 -118.20 -192.43
C THR A 753 3.67 -119.03 -193.17
N THR A 754 2.88 -118.38 -194.02
CA THR A 754 1.83 -119.04 -194.83
C THR A 754 2.44 -120.05 -195.81
N ILE A 755 3.58 -119.72 -196.43
CA ILE A 755 4.33 -120.65 -197.30
C ILE A 755 4.86 -121.83 -196.48
N GLN A 756 5.46 -121.58 -195.31
CA GLN A 756 6.08 -122.62 -194.47
C GLN A 756 5.06 -123.66 -193.96
N GLN A 757 3.85 -123.23 -193.58
CA GLN A 757 2.78 -124.15 -193.17
C GLN A 757 2.35 -125.07 -194.32
N ARG A 758 2.28 -124.54 -195.55
CA ARG A 758 1.88 -125.29 -196.74
C ARG A 758 2.91 -126.36 -197.14
N VAL A 759 4.20 -126.10 -196.91
CA VAL A 759 5.27 -127.11 -197.09
C VAL A 759 5.12 -128.26 -196.07
N LYS A 760 4.98 -127.94 -194.78
CA LYS A 760 4.88 -128.96 -193.71
C LYS A 760 3.72 -129.95 -193.87
N PHE A 761 2.60 -129.51 -194.45
CA PHE A 761 1.46 -130.40 -194.69
C PHE A 761 1.80 -131.51 -195.69
N LEU A 762 2.46 -131.15 -196.79
CA LEU A 762 2.88 -132.09 -197.86
C LEU A 762 3.92 -133.10 -197.36
N GLU A 763 4.80 -132.68 -196.45
CA GLU A 763 5.82 -133.56 -195.84
C GLU A 763 5.18 -134.71 -195.02
N MET A 764 4.11 -134.43 -194.27
CA MET A 764 3.44 -135.45 -193.44
C MET A 764 2.63 -136.46 -194.26
N GLU A 765 1.93 -135.99 -195.30
CA GLU A 765 1.10 -136.83 -196.18
C GLU A 765 1.97 -137.87 -196.90
N ASN A 766 3.09 -137.45 -197.47
CA ASN A 766 4.05 -138.32 -198.16
C ASN A 766 4.61 -139.41 -197.23
N LYS A 767 4.85 -139.07 -195.96
CA LYS A 767 5.34 -140.01 -194.93
C LYS A 767 4.34 -141.12 -194.61
N GLN A 768 3.05 -140.79 -194.48
CA GLN A 768 2.01 -141.80 -194.23
C GLN A 768 1.81 -142.77 -195.41
N LEU A 769 2.10 -142.34 -196.64
CA LEU A 769 2.04 -143.21 -197.83
C LEU A 769 3.17 -144.26 -197.81
N GLN A 770 4.37 -143.91 -197.34
CA GLN A 770 5.48 -144.86 -197.20
C GLN A 770 5.17 -145.98 -196.17
N GLU A 771 4.62 -145.63 -195.00
CA GLU A 771 4.32 -146.62 -193.95
C GLU A 771 3.18 -147.60 -194.35
N LYS A 772 2.17 -147.11 -195.07
CA LYS A 772 1.12 -147.95 -195.68
C LYS A 772 1.68 -148.92 -196.73
N THR A 773 2.69 -148.49 -197.49
CA THR A 773 3.36 -149.33 -198.51
C THR A 773 4.16 -150.47 -197.85
N LEU A 774 4.90 -150.16 -196.79
CA LEU A 774 5.71 -151.15 -196.04
C LEU A 774 4.87 -152.21 -195.32
N THR A 775 3.71 -151.83 -194.75
CA THR A 775 2.87 -152.75 -193.99
C THR A 775 2.17 -153.79 -194.86
N LEU A 776 1.78 -153.44 -196.10
CA LEU A 776 1.22 -154.39 -197.06
C LEU A 776 2.25 -155.44 -197.52
N ALA A 777 3.50 -155.04 -197.77
CA ALA A 777 4.56 -155.93 -198.26
C ALA A 777 4.82 -157.12 -197.32
N ASN A 778 4.77 -156.90 -196.00
CA ASN A 778 5.03 -157.97 -195.01
C ASN A 778 3.89 -159.00 -194.91
N GLN A 779 2.65 -158.66 -195.22
CA GLN A 779 1.52 -159.61 -195.15
C GLN A 779 1.61 -160.67 -196.24
N ILE A 780 2.04 -160.28 -197.45
CA ILE A 780 2.21 -161.17 -198.60
C ILE A 780 3.26 -162.26 -198.31
N GLY A 781 4.39 -161.90 -197.69
CA GLY A 781 5.49 -162.82 -197.38
C GLY A 781 5.22 -163.86 -196.26
N ILE A 782 4.03 -163.84 -195.64
CA ILE A 782 3.60 -164.84 -194.65
C ILE A 782 2.78 -165.95 -195.33
N LEU A 783 1.85 -165.57 -196.22
CA LEU A 783 0.94 -166.49 -196.91
C LEU A 783 1.68 -167.51 -197.79
N ASP A 784 2.69 -167.05 -198.55
CA ASP A 784 3.41 -167.86 -199.53
C ASP A 784 4.19 -169.06 -198.91
N ARG A 785 4.45 -168.99 -197.60
CA ARG A 785 5.14 -170.04 -196.84
C ARG A 785 4.22 -171.17 -196.37
N ALA A 786 2.89 -170.97 -196.42
CA ALA A 786 1.91 -171.97 -195.96
C ALA A 786 1.58 -173.05 -197.01
N LEU A 787 1.75 -172.77 -198.31
CA LEU A 787 1.24 -173.60 -199.41
C LEU A 787 2.07 -174.86 -199.73
N ARG A 788 3.12 -175.20 -198.97
CA ARG A 788 4.07 -176.29 -199.32
C ARG A 788 3.85 -177.65 -198.64
N ASN A 789 2.99 -177.76 -197.62
CA ASN A 789 2.98 -178.91 -196.70
C ASN A 789 1.73 -179.83 -196.79
N LEU A 790 1.02 -179.83 -197.93
CA LEU A 790 -0.31 -180.47 -198.08
C LEU A 790 -0.37 -181.52 -199.23
N GLN A 791 -1.58 -182.00 -199.53
CA GLN A 791 -1.88 -182.98 -200.58
C GLN A 791 -1.39 -182.52 -201.98
N SER A 792 -0.93 -183.38 -202.90
CA SER A 792 -1.19 -184.81 -203.21
C SER A 792 -2.37 -185.06 -204.16
N LEU A 793 -2.12 -185.98 -205.10
CA LEU A 793 -2.85 -186.32 -206.33
C LEU A 793 -2.97 -185.24 -207.43
N CYS A 794 -2.41 -185.61 -208.59
CA CYS A 794 -2.94 -185.47 -209.95
C CYS A 794 -3.85 -184.29 -210.34
N THR A 795 -3.34 -183.58 -211.36
CA THR A 795 -4.06 -183.15 -212.57
C THR A 795 -5.14 -182.08 -212.44
N VAL A 796 -5.61 -181.61 -213.60
CA VAL A 796 -6.81 -180.79 -213.81
C VAL A 796 -6.81 -179.43 -213.08
N GLU A 797 -6.72 -178.29 -213.75
CA GLU A 797 -6.35 -177.92 -215.13
C GLU A 797 -6.51 -176.39 -215.21
N GLU A 798 -5.79 -175.72 -216.12
CA GLU A 798 -6.28 -174.50 -216.79
C GLU A 798 -6.72 -173.29 -215.91
N VAL A 799 -7.17 -172.13 -216.42
CA VAL A 799 -7.14 -171.52 -217.76
C VAL A 799 -6.68 -170.06 -217.53
N LYS A 800 -5.64 -169.54 -218.19
CA LYS A 800 -5.64 -168.92 -219.54
C LYS A 800 -6.32 -167.54 -219.58
N LYS A 801 -5.84 -166.69 -220.50
CA LYS A 801 -6.33 -165.37 -220.94
C LYS A 801 -7.83 -165.08 -220.63
N MET A 802 -8.16 -163.81 -220.33
CA MET A 802 -8.82 -162.96 -221.34
C MET A 802 -8.79 -161.44 -221.10
N PHE A 803 -8.75 -160.76 -222.24
CA PHE A 803 -9.12 -159.38 -222.61
C PHE A 803 -10.47 -158.90 -222.00
N PRO A 804 -10.84 -157.58 -221.99
CA PRO A 804 -10.59 -156.63 -223.08
C PRO A 804 -10.30 -155.15 -222.73
N SER A 805 -10.36 -154.30 -223.77
CA SER A 805 -9.90 -152.90 -223.87
C SER A 805 -11.00 -151.84 -223.71
N GLY A 806 -10.60 -150.56 -223.58
CA GLY A 806 -11.41 -149.35 -223.91
C GLY A 806 -11.98 -148.56 -222.70
N SER A 807 -12.41 -147.30 -222.82
CA SER A 807 -12.22 -146.28 -223.90
C SER A 807 -12.87 -144.91 -223.57
N HIS A 808 -12.20 -143.78 -223.86
CA HIS A 808 -12.77 -142.41 -224.08
C HIS A 808 -13.55 -141.71 -222.90
N PRO A 809 -14.02 -140.43 -223.00
CA PRO A 809 -13.45 -139.17 -223.57
C PRO A 809 -13.69 -137.87 -222.72
N ASP A 810 -13.17 -136.72 -223.21
CA ASP A 810 -13.68 -135.31 -223.20
C ASP A 810 -14.15 -134.48 -221.95
N GLY A 811 -14.07 -133.14 -222.09
CA GLY A 811 -14.67 -132.06 -221.24
C GLY A 811 -13.64 -131.08 -220.63
N GLN A 812 -13.48 -129.79 -221.01
CA GLN A 812 -14.37 -128.59 -220.95
C GLN A 812 -14.76 -128.16 -219.51
N LEU A 813 -14.83 -126.88 -219.08
CA LEU A 813 -14.95 -125.53 -219.72
C LEU A 813 -13.91 -124.53 -219.10
N LEU A 814 -13.38 -123.46 -219.73
CA LEU A 814 -13.84 -122.28 -220.52
C LEU A 814 -14.01 -120.98 -219.68
N THR A 815 -13.99 -119.81 -220.35
CA THR A 815 -14.00 -118.40 -219.84
C THR A 815 -12.70 -117.95 -219.12
N SER A 816 -11.96 -116.88 -219.49
CA SER A 816 -12.11 -115.74 -220.43
C SER A 816 -12.90 -114.51 -219.95
N THR A 817 -12.60 -113.34 -220.56
CA THR A 817 -13.29 -112.02 -220.47
C THR A 817 -12.84 -111.11 -219.27
N PRO A 818 -13.12 -109.78 -219.26
CA PRO A 818 -12.03 -108.79 -219.44
C PRO A 818 -12.16 -107.46 -218.64
N SER A 819 -11.40 -106.41 -219.03
CA SER A 819 -11.77 -104.98 -218.90
C SER A 819 -11.74 -104.35 -217.47
N PRO A 820 -11.89 -103.01 -217.29
CA PRO A 820 -10.96 -101.98 -217.77
C PRO A 820 -10.68 -100.85 -216.71
N GLN A 821 -10.18 -99.71 -217.20
CA GLN A 821 -10.36 -98.30 -216.73
C GLN A 821 -11.79 -97.92 -216.24
N PRO A 822 -12.10 -96.65 -215.83
CA PRO A 822 -11.26 -95.45 -215.57
C PRO A 822 -11.63 -94.58 -214.34
N GLY A 823 -10.80 -93.56 -214.05
CA GLY A 823 -11.22 -92.28 -213.42
C GLY A 823 -11.77 -92.35 -211.98
N LEU A 824 -12.50 -91.35 -211.47
CA LEU A 824 -12.68 -89.93 -211.83
C LEU A 824 -13.27 -89.21 -210.60
N CYS A 825 -13.17 -87.87 -210.50
CA CYS A 825 -14.07 -86.99 -209.72
C CYS A 825 -14.24 -87.26 -208.19
N ASP A 826 -13.87 -86.30 -207.33
CA ASP A 826 -14.82 -85.33 -206.71
C ASP A 826 -15.28 -85.77 -205.30
N SER A 827 -15.83 -84.93 -204.40
CA SER A 827 -16.13 -83.50 -204.46
C SER A 827 -16.19 -82.83 -203.07
N TRP A 828 -15.96 -81.51 -203.04
CA TRP A 828 -16.34 -80.50 -202.02
C TRP A 828 -15.60 -80.58 -200.66
N GLY A 829 -15.29 -79.48 -199.96
CA GLY A 829 -15.52 -78.04 -200.24
C GLY A 829 -16.44 -77.35 -199.21
N ILE A 830 -16.53 -76.00 -199.27
CA ILE A 830 -17.46 -75.11 -198.52
C ILE A 830 -17.15 -75.01 -197.01
N LEU A 831 -17.12 -73.87 -196.31
CA LEU A 831 -17.09 -72.39 -196.50
C LEU A 831 -16.66 -71.84 -195.08
N ASP A 832 -16.31 -70.59 -194.71
CA ASP A 832 -15.95 -69.27 -195.27
C ASP A 832 -15.89 -68.29 -194.05
N ALA A 833 -15.70 -66.99 -194.30
CA ALA A 833 -15.69 -65.79 -193.44
C ALA A 833 -16.73 -65.70 -192.29
N VAL A 834 -16.65 -64.76 -191.34
CA VAL A 834 -16.78 -63.27 -191.46
C VAL A 834 -15.96 -62.62 -190.33
N ARG A 835 -14.91 -61.82 -190.59
CA ARG A 835 -14.79 -60.43 -191.13
C ARG A 835 -15.01 -59.32 -190.08
N LYS A 836 -14.05 -58.37 -190.08
CA LYS A 836 -14.01 -57.03 -189.45
C LYS A 836 -15.36 -56.34 -189.17
N VAL A 837 -15.43 -55.62 -188.04
CA VAL A 837 -15.87 -54.21 -188.02
C VAL A 837 -14.83 -53.35 -187.28
N LYS A 838 -14.58 -52.16 -187.82
CA LYS A 838 -13.87 -50.99 -187.27
C LYS A 838 -14.74 -49.78 -187.64
N VAL A 839 -14.52 -48.60 -187.05
CA VAL A 839 -15.41 -47.40 -187.11
C VAL A 839 -16.53 -47.50 -186.06
N GLY A 840 -16.95 -46.42 -185.38
CA GLY A 840 -16.54 -45.02 -185.54
C GLY A 840 -16.85 -44.08 -184.37
N GLU A 841 -16.41 -42.85 -184.55
CA GLU A 841 -16.38 -41.75 -183.58
C GLU A 841 -17.72 -41.01 -183.42
N SER A 842 -17.70 -40.02 -182.51
CA SER A 842 -18.65 -38.91 -182.35
C SER A 842 -19.98 -39.22 -181.67
N GLY A 843 -20.25 -38.45 -180.60
CA GLY A 843 -21.61 -37.95 -180.47
C GLY A 843 -22.15 -37.53 -179.10
N VAL A 844 -21.51 -36.58 -178.40
CA VAL A 844 -22.17 -35.39 -177.80
C VAL A 844 -23.43 -35.59 -176.91
N LYS A 845 -23.37 -35.04 -175.67
CA LYS A 845 -24.50 -34.69 -174.77
C LYS A 845 -25.17 -35.91 -174.06
N SER A 846 -25.22 -35.91 -172.72
CA SER A 846 -26.31 -35.36 -171.88
C SER A 846 -27.34 -36.44 -171.54
N LEU A 847 -28.11 -36.37 -170.45
CA LEU A 847 -28.17 -35.52 -169.24
C LEU A 847 -29.32 -36.12 -168.42
N GLU A 848 -29.27 -36.04 -167.08
CA GLU A 848 -30.42 -36.41 -166.22
C GLU A 848 -30.89 -37.87 -166.41
N ILE A 849 -31.91 -38.41 -165.73
CA ILE A 849 -32.54 -38.05 -164.44
C ILE A 849 -32.55 -39.38 -163.65
N SER A 850 -31.96 -39.49 -162.45
CA SER A 850 -32.57 -39.16 -161.14
C SER A 850 -33.68 -40.15 -160.71
N SER A 851 -34.27 -39.90 -159.53
CA SER A 851 -35.22 -40.79 -158.82
C SER A 851 -34.57 -42.05 -158.21
N SER A 852 -34.69 -42.34 -156.91
CA SER A 852 -35.29 -41.59 -155.79
C SER A 852 -34.74 -42.16 -154.46
N VAL A 853 -34.53 -41.45 -153.34
CA VAL A 853 -35.36 -40.43 -152.64
C VAL A 853 -36.65 -41.08 -152.04
N PRO A 854 -37.18 -40.72 -150.85
CA PRO A 854 -36.76 -39.74 -149.81
C PRO A 854 -36.53 -40.42 -148.42
N VAL A 855 -36.71 -39.67 -147.31
CA VAL A 855 -37.03 -40.13 -145.93
C VAL A 855 -35.85 -40.74 -145.13
N SER A 856 -35.50 -40.28 -143.91
CA SER A 856 -35.97 -39.10 -143.15
C SER A 856 -34.98 -38.60 -142.09
N GLN A 857 -35.33 -37.45 -141.50
CA GLN A 857 -35.22 -37.02 -140.08
C GLN A 857 -34.45 -37.94 -139.09
N SER A 858 -33.70 -37.41 -138.13
CA SER A 858 -34.11 -36.28 -137.27
C SER A 858 -33.10 -35.13 -137.10
N THR A 859 -33.47 -33.97 -137.63
CA THR A 859 -33.31 -32.70 -136.93
C THR A 859 -34.24 -32.69 -135.70
N GLU A 860 -33.83 -32.10 -134.57
CA GLU A 860 -34.56 -31.00 -133.88
C GLU A 860 -34.06 -30.70 -132.45
N ILE A 861 -34.05 -29.39 -132.13
CA ILE A 861 -34.33 -28.74 -130.82
C ILE A 861 -33.57 -29.24 -129.56
N GLY A 862 -32.89 -28.38 -128.79
CA GLY A 862 -32.70 -26.94 -128.95
C GLY A 862 -32.20 -26.21 -127.68
N TYR A 863 -32.17 -24.88 -127.80
CA TYR A 863 -32.12 -23.80 -126.79
C TYR A 863 -32.45 -24.20 -125.33
N LEU A 864 -31.79 -23.64 -124.31
CA LEU A 864 -31.62 -22.18 -124.12
C LEU A 864 -30.25 -21.71 -123.62
N ASN A 865 -29.93 -20.48 -124.04
CA ASN A 865 -29.02 -19.53 -123.41
C ASN A 865 -29.85 -18.24 -123.13
N VAL A 866 -29.27 -17.26 -122.40
CA VAL A 866 -29.88 -16.01 -121.89
C VAL A 866 -31.07 -16.21 -120.92
N THR A 867 -31.29 -15.36 -119.90
CA THR A 867 -30.84 -13.97 -119.66
C THR A 867 -30.00 -13.84 -118.36
N SER A 868 -29.00 -12.95 -118.19
CA SER A 868 -28.74 -11.59 -118.73
C SER A 868 -29.63 -10.49 -118.10
N PRO A 869 -29.20 -9.22 -118.01
CA PRO A 869 -27.99 -8.72 -117.35
C PRO A 869 -28.32 -7.53 -116.41
N VAL A 870 -27.31 -6.83 -115.89
CA VAL A 870 -27.13 -5.36 -116.07
C VAL A 870 -25.73 -4.97 -115.56
N ALA A 871 -25.17 -3.88 -116.08
CA ALA A 871 -23.81 -3.42 -115.80
C ALA A 871 -23.80 -2.11 -114.97
N PRO A 872 -22.95 -1.09 -115.21
CA PRO A 872 -21.95 -0.75 -114.18
C PRO A 872 -21.99 0.72 -113.73
N ASN A 873 -21.21 1.07 -112.71
CA ASN A 873 -20.09 2.02 -112.86
C ASN A 873 -19.42 2.39 -111.53
N SER A 874 -18.11 2.64 -111.60
CA SER A 874 -17.40 3.50 -110.66
C SER A 874 -17.62 4.98 -111.00
N ARG A 875 -17.80 5.85 -110.01
CA ARG A 875 -16.93 7.02 -109.77
C ARG A 875 -17.47 7.94 -108.67
N LEU A 876 -16.52 8.48 -107.88
CA LEU A 876 -16.58 9.79 -107.23
C LEU A 876 -17.69 9.93 -106.14
N GLU A 877 -17.69 10.94 -105.26
CA GLU A 877 -16.80 12.10 -105.10
C GLU A 877 -16.66 12.50 -103.60
N GLN A 878 -15.75 13.42 -103.29
CA GLN A 878 -15.81 14.54 -102.32
C GLN A 878 -16.71 14.49 -101.03
N GLU A 879 -16.34 15.09 -99.88
CA GLU A 879 -15.06 15.65 -99.37
C GLU A 879 -15.22 16.04 -97.88
N GLU A 880 -14.21 16.74 -97.34
CA GLU A 880 -14.29 17.82 -96.33
C GLU A 880 -14.42 17.55 -94.81
N HIS A 881 -13.64 18.37 -94.10
CA HIS A 881 -13.59 18.75 -92.67
C HIS A 881 -13.38 17.64 -91.61
N LEU A 882 -12.36 17.66 -90.73
CA LEU A 882 -11.69 18.71 -89.91
C LEU A 882 -12.49 19.21 -88.69
N SER A 883 -11.75 19.50 -87.61
CA SER A 883 -12.16 20.29 -86.41
C SER A 883 -12.90 19.51 -85.31
N VAL A 884 -12.73 19.74 -83.99
CA VAL A 884 -11.66 20.40 -83.17
C VAL A 884 -11.94 20.11 -81.65
N THR A 885 -11.11 20.61 -80.72
CA THR A 885 -11.33 20.73 -79.24
C THR A 885 -11.47 19.44 -78.39
N SER A 886 -11.31 19.47 -77.06
CA SER A 886 -10.31 20.15 -76.20
C SER A 886 -10.38 19.57 -74.77
N ASP A 887 -9.61 20.19 -73.88
CA ASP A 887 -9.29 19.89 -72.48
C ASP A 887 -10.44 20.04 -71.45
N GLU A 888 -10.07 19.78 -70.18
CA GLU A 888 -10.73 20.19 -68.92
C GLU A 888 -12.11 19.60 -68.55
N ALA A 889 -12.07 18.44 -67.85
CA ALA A 889 -12.58 18.30 -66.47
C ALA A 889 -12.15 16.95 -65.83
#